data_AF-A0AAN9UDB5-F1
#
_entry.id   AF-A0AAN9UDB5-F1
#
_cell.length_a   1.000
_cell.length_b   1.000
_cell.length_c   1.000
_cell.angle_alpha   90.00
_cell.angle_beta   90.00
_cell.angle_gamma   90.00
#
_symmetry.space_group_name_H-M   'P 1'
#
loop_
_entity.id
_entity.type
_entity.pdbx_description
1 polymer ?
#
loop_
_entity_poly.entity_id
_entity_poly.type
_entity_poly.pdbx_seq_one_letter_code
_entity_poly.pdbx_strand_id
1 'polypeptide(L)'
;MLFRILLLPYVASLSRIIAAAESHPAQKPLFDVDNDSHKHNTALGPQGDDDGDVSSPPRWSLNFSSPLPHLFASIPSLLHQWSNTIFPNGHTLAAVEIPAYTLLYHGLISPDNPTPEPPNPEWLAFDLEMSYGIMGSSRDSFLLTYQATRPIKALYFDGESAALMGWAQMDTQMLQLFGNTSGPPGGGFMGLGQEYLRAHGLCAWFEEAGLGGRGWGFEGVVRMNAGFEVIWCDFSSPSLRLMSRLNVTAPLLPAQADGDDDEGDQFRRAKARAASAAPISDIDALAMTRAHGPSSSPDDQRRQQPTSYYPLPPQPTRTERNSEPSHPAPPPNWRRDAAREPFIRSQGWGWFDSATWHYGSTRNGPGRGESRAKVLGCGILSYYSPRFANQSRNRALYDQARLNLTAGGVWTGRDGGEDGDTFNETVAIKQLARRRRFHHLGDVVPEEALLMKRDTERAFRSLLEPRVESNCSGADWVLITSEIVQRTTDQLTTMGARLASLPPGDVNNETAVYDWLFDLRGQSHMFMVGFLEYPALRGVDDPDTWSTDSALYEETYARCRYRYTRLLVPEELQQRGAALSPEEEDIRLAVEEVYGTICSVLLAIGFGIEQAWLRHTEGAGRRPGASPDATAQTLAAEAGAWRDGITELTAWLGWESEYYGCKEVCAWGERCYIPMWPMLAHGGMGGGPPPPGPPPGGRYPDYGGDEPVVSDAEEDNSPPPGHHHPPPGHNGTGPGGPGFRMPPRGPWWMGDDTDLFEPKCVSIDDIMGQR
;
A
#
# COMPACT_ATOMS: atom_id res chain seq x y z
N MET A 1 37.22 23.43 -35.72
CA MET A 1 37.93 24.30 -36.69
C MET A 1 37.38 25.72 -36.56
N LEU A 2 38.26 26.66 -36.18
CA LEU A 2 38.24 28.13 -36.41
C LEU A 2 37.12 28.99 -35.76
N PHE A 3 37.29 29.81 -34.69
CA PHE A 3 38.11 31.05 -34.48
C PHE A 3 37.84 32.13 -35.58
N ARG A 4 37.55 33.43 -35.39
CA ARG A 4 38.03 34.54 -34.50
C ARG A 4 37.17 35.83 -34.79
N ILE A 5 36.82 36.68 -33.80
CA ILE A 5 37.42 37.99 -33.35
C ILE A 5 37.16 39.24 -34.23
N LEU A 6 36.83 40.38 -33.56
CA LEU A 6 37.30 41.80 -33.67
C LEU A 6 36.11 42.77 -33.37
N LEU A 7 36.14 43.89 -32.62
CA LEU A 7 37.17 44.76 -32.02
C LEU A 7 36.53 45.76 -31.01
N LEU A 8 37.35 46.21 -30.05
CA LEU A 8 37.22 47.27 -29.00
C LEU A 8 37.29 48.73 -29.56
N PRO A 9 37.01 49.84 -28.81
CA PRO A 9 37.88 50.43 -27.74
C PRO A 9 37.11 50.99 -26.49
N TYR A 10 37.57 50.86 -25.23
CA TYR A 10 38.67 51.51 -24.48
C TYR A 10 38.55 53.03 -24.26
N VAL A 11 38.27 53.48 -23.02
CA VAL A 11 39.01 54.54 -22.28
C VAL A 11 38.98 54.23 -20.78
N ALA A 12 40.13 54.43 -20.14
CA ALA A 12 40.53 54.06 -18.79
C ALA A 12 40.10 55.05 -17.68
N SER A 13 40.09 54.57 -16.43
CA SER A 13 40.76 55.28 -15.33
C SER A 13 41.17 54.32 -14.22
N LEU A 14 42.46 54.39 -13.87
CA LEU A 14 43.13 53.66 -12.80
C LEU A 14 43.15 54.51 -11.53
N SER A 15 42.94 53.88 -10.37
CA SER A 15 43.70 54.21 -9.15
C SER A 15 43.69 53.00 -8.21
N ARG A 16 44.89 52.47 -7.96
CA ARG A 16 45.22 51.44 -6.96
C ARG A 16 45.46 52.11 -5.61
N ILE A 17 45.01 51.47 -4.53
CA ILE A 17 45.68 51.52 -3.22
C ILE A 17 45.76 50.08 -2.71
N ILE A 18 46.98 49.65 -2.35
CA ILE A 18 47.32 48.38 -1.68
C ILE A 18 47.79 48.74 -0.28
N ALA A 19 47.24 48.05 0.72
CA ALA A 19 47.82 47.71 2.03
C ALA A 19 46.70 46.99 2.80
N ALA A 20 46.88 45.98 3.66
CA ALA A 20 47.94 45.07 4.05
C ALA A 20 47.20 44.02 4.92
N ALA A 21 47.72 42.80 5.04
CA ALA A 21 47.14 41.73 5.86
C ALA A 21 47.30 42.01 7.37
N GLU A 22 46.31 41.60 8.18
CA GLU A 22 46.50 41.22 9.59
C GLU A 22 45.34 40.34 10.10
N SER A 23 45.70 39.32 10.86
CA SER A 23 44.87 38.25 11.43
C SER A 23 44.55 38.46 12.92
N HIS A 24 43.52 37.73 13.40
CA HIS A 24 43.11 37.40 14.79
C HIS A 24 41.95 38.23 15.41
N PRO A 25 41.20 37.67 16.40
CA PRO A 25 40.83 36.27 16.67
C PRO A 25 39.31 36.06 16.81
N ALA A 26 38.86 34.81 16.69
CA ALA A 26 37.48 34.40 16.99
C ALA A 26 37.19 34.52 18.50
N GLN A 27 36.14 35.26 18.84
CA GLN A 27 35.59 35.33 20.20
C GLN A 27 34.66 34.13 20.45
N LYS A 28 34.99 33.36 21.50
CA LYS A 28 34.08 32.46 22.22
C LYS A 28 32.87 33.22 22.76
N PRO A 29 31.69 32.58 22.83
CA PRO A 29 30.79 32.72 23.97
C PRO A 29 31.13 31.66 25.04
N LEU A 30 31.02 32.07 26.31
CA LEU A 30 31.38 31.33 27.52
C LEU A 30 30.14 31.24 28.43
N PHE A 31 29.99 30.06 29.04
CA PHE A 31 29.08 29.63 30.12
C PHE A 31 27.65 29.19 29.69
N ASP A 32 27.24 27.91 29.71
CA ASP A 32 27.48 26.74 30.59
C ASP A 32 26.60 26.74 31.87
N VAL A 33 25.77 25.70 32.03
CA VAL A 33 25.73 24.71 33.14
C VAL A 33 24.37 23.96 33.22
N ASP A 34 24.51 22.63 33.05
CA ASP A 34 23.73 21.45 33.49
C ASP A 34 22.35 21.10 32.88
N ASN A 35 22.17 20.03 32.05
CA ASN A 35 22.45 18.56 32.12
C ASN A 35 21.16 17.80 32.57
N ASP A 36 20.62 16.76 31.91
CA ASP A 36 21.23 15.69 31.11
C ASP A 36 20.16 14.98 30.24
N SER A 37 20.63 14.13 29.30
CA SER A 37 19.89 13.15 28.47
C SER A 37 19.45 13.55 27.05
N HIS A 38 20.41 13.83 26.17
CA HIS A 38 20.37 13.38 24.77
C HIS A 38 21.81 13.35 24.21
N LYS A 39 22.49 12.21 24.36
CA LYS A 39 23.71 11.93 23.59
C LYS A 39 23.35 11.13 22.36
N HIS A 40 23.59 11.72 21.20
CA HIS A 40 23.77 11.01 19.94
C HIS A 40 24.97 10.07 20.07
N ASN A 41 24.74 8.78 19.91
CA ASN A 41 25.81 7.79 19.74
C ASN A 41 26.46 8.02 18.37
N THR A 42 27.56 8.78 18.39
CA THR A 42 28.65 8.60 17.43
C THR A 42 29.33 7.27 17.75
N ALA A 43 29.58 6.47 16.72
CA ALA A 43 30.24 5.17 16.85
C ALA A 43 31.56 5.31 17.62
N LEU A 44 31.71 4.52 18.68
CA LEU A 44 32.98 4.33 19.38
C LEU A 44 33.93 3.58 18.45
N GLY A 45 35.07 4.21 18.11
CA GLY A 45 36.18 3.54 17.45
C GLY A 45 36.76 2.42 18.33
N PRO A 46 37.32 1.35 17.75
CA PRO A 46 37.89 0.27 18.52
C PRO A 46 39.20 0.72 19.18
N GLN A 47 39.25 0.66 20.50
CA GLN A 47 40.51 0.69 21.26
C GLN A 47 41.27 -0.61 20.96
N GLY A 48 42.53 -0.47 20.56
CA GLY A 48 43.38 -1.57 20.15
C GLY A 48 43.71 -2.51 21.30
N ASP A 49 43.56 -3.81 21.02
CA ASP A 49 44.42 -4.85 21.54
C ASP A 49 45.21 -5.41 20.35
N ASP A 50 46.54 -5.39 20.52
CA ASP A 50 47.56 -5.76 19.57
C ASP A 50 47.69 -7.29 19.55
N ASP A 51 47.02 -7.95 18.61
CA ASP A 51 47.36 -9.30 18.14
C ASP A 51 46.93 -9.41 16.68
N GLY A 52 47.87 -9.76 15.80
CA GLY A 52 47.71 -9.72 14.34
C GLY A 52 46.57 -10.61 13.84
N ASP A 53 45.40 -10.01 13.63
CA ASP A 53 44.19 -10.70 13.22
C ASP A 53 44.02 -10.70 11.69
N VAL A 54 43.55 -11.84 11.20
CA VAL A 54 43.05 -12.03 9.83
C VAL A 54 41.90 -11.04 9.65
N SER A 55 41.93 -10.20 8.60
CA SER A 55 40.92 -9.17 8.39
C SER A 55 39.52 -9.78 8.43
N SER A 56 38.80 -9.56 9.53
CA SER A 56 37.41 -9.95 9.66
C SER A 56 36.63 -9.28 8.51
N PRO A 57 35.75 -10.02 7.80
CA PRO A 57 34.95 -9.42 6.74
C PRO A 57 34.16 -8.22 7.28
N PRO A 58 33.90 -7.19 6.45
CA PRO A 58 33.20 -6.00 6.91
C PRO A 58 31.83 -6.41 7.47
N ARG A 59 31.63 -6.21 8.77
CA ARG A 59 30.32 -6.39 9.42
C ARG A 59 29.53 -5.09 9.24
N TRP A 60 28.61 -5.06 8.27
CA TRP A 60 27.52 -4.09 8.34
C TRP A 60 26.63 -4.43 9.54
N SER A 61 26.06 -3.41 10.16
CA SER A 61 25.11 -3.55 11.25
C SER A 61 23.85 -2.79 10.87
N LEU A 62 22.75 -3.49 10.65
CA LEU A 62 21.48 -2.89 10.26
C LEU A 62 20.58 -2.72 11.48
N ASN A 63 20.01 -1.52 11.63
CA ASN A 63 19.10 -1.21 12.73
C ASN A 63 17.64 -1.47 12.31
N PHE A 64 17.10 -2.64 12.65
CA PHE A 64 15.71 -3.02 12.37
C PHE A 64 14.69 -2.29 13.25
N SER A 65 15.12 -1.59 14.31
CA SER A 65 14.23 -0.80 15.17
C SER A 65 13.95 0.61 14.63
N SER A 66 14.60 1.03 13.55
CA SER A 66 14.31 2.32 12.91
C SER A 66 12.92 2.33 12.25
N PRO A 67 12.10 3.37 12.44
CA PRO A 67 10.80 3.47 11.77
C PRO A 67 10.92 4.01 10.33
N LEU A 68 12.04 4.64 9.97
CA LEU A 68 12.22 5.35 8.70
C LEU A 68 12.17 4.44 7.46
N PRO A 69 12.68 3.19 7.46
CA PRO A 69 12.47 2.24 6.36
C PRO A 69 11.00 1.93 6.10
N HIS A 70 10.18 1.89 7.15
CA HIS A 70 8.75 1.64 7.04
C HIS A 70 8.00 2.85 6.47
N LEU A 71 8.38 4.06 6.91
CA LEU A 71 7.91 5.31 6.31
C LEU A 71 8.21 5.32 4.82
N PHE A 72 9.48 5.14 4.45
CA PHE A 72 9.93 5.10 3.06
C PHE A 72 9.12 4.10 2.25
N ALA A 73 9.02 2.85 2.71
CA ALA A 73 8.37 1.77 1.98
C ALA A 73 6.85 1.96 1.82
N SER A 74 6.20 2.81 2.62
CA SER A 74 4.76 3.07 2.50
C SER A 74 4.42 3.99 1.33
N ILE A 75 5.32 4.90 0.99
CA ILE A 75 5.13 5.93 -0.05
C ILE A 75 5.01 5.36 -1.47
N PRO A 76 5.93 4.48 -1.95
CA PRO A 76 5.80 3.88 -3.28
C PRO A 76 4.70 2.81 -3.35
N SER A 77 4.04 2.51 -2.22
CA SER A 77 2.89 1.59 -2.14
C SER A 77 1.54 2.34 -2.19
N LEU A 78 1.53 3.67 -2.15
CA LEU A 78 0.30 4.45 -2.20
C LEU A 78 -0.47 4.15 -3.50
N LEU A 79 -1.76 3.82 -3.36
CA LEU A 79 -2.67 3.49 -4.47
C LEU A 79 -2.29 2.20 -5.25
N HIS A 80 -1.48 1.32 -4.67
CA HIS A 80 -1.14 0.02 -5.26
C HIS A 80 -1.92 -1.12 -4.60
N GLN A 81 -2.72 -1.86 -5.35
CA GLN A 81 -3.48 -2.98 -4.80
C GLN A 81 -2.57 -4.07 -4.21
N TRP A 82 -1.50 -4.45 -4.91
CA TRP A 82 -0.65 -5.57 -4.54
C TRP A 82 0.13 -5.31 -3.25
N SER A 83 0.82 -4.16 -3.19
CA SER A 83 1.60 -3.78 -2.02
C SER A 83 0.73 -3.63 -0.76
N ASN A 84 -0.47 -3.06 -0.90
CA ASN A 84 -1.40 -2.92 0.22
C ASN A 84 -2.06 -4.25 0.61
N THR A 85 -2.20 -5.23 -0.29
CA THR A 85 -2.66 -6.60 0.07
C THR A 85 -1.57 -7.36 0.85
N ILE A 86 -0.30 -7.17 0.49
CA ILE A 86 0.85 -7.76 1.20
C ILE A 86 1.07 -7.08 2.56
N PHE A 87 0.81 -5.78 2.65
CA PHE A 87 0.93 -4.98 3.87
C PHE A 87 -0.41 -4.27 4.18
N PRO A 88 -1.41 -5.01 4.69
CA PRO A 88 -2.79 -4.54 4.80
C PRO A 88 -3.01 -3.49 5.89
N ASN A 89 -2.11 -3.41 6.88
CA ASN A 89 -2.22 -2.46 7.98
C ASN A 89 -1.61 -1.10 7.58
N GLY A 90 -2.47 -0.21 7.10
CA GLY A 90 -2.09 1.14 6.69
C GLY A 90 -1.62 1.99 7.86
N HIS A 91 -0.59 2.80 7.62
CA HIS A 91 -0.01 3.77 8.57
C HIS A 91 0.25 5.14 7.92
N THR A 92 -0.13 5.31 6.66
CA THR A 92 0.17 6.51 5.87
C THR A 92 -1.12 7.05 5.24
N LEU A 93 -1.34 8.35 5.43
CA LEU A 93 -2.41 9.09 4.80
C LEU A 93 -1.84 9.97 3.70
N ALA A 94 -2.59 10.17 2.62
CA ALA A 94 -2.19 11.05 1.55
C ALA A 94 -3.34 11.94 1.09
N ALA A 95 -3.10 13.23 0.90
CA ALA A 95 -3.98 14.05 0.09
C ALA A 95 -3.81 13.64 -1.38
N VAL A 96 -4.93 13.34 -2.04
CA VAL A 96 -4.97 12.98 -3.46
C VAL A 96 -5.86 13.94 -4.23
N GLU A 97 -5.60 14.07 -5.53
CA GLU A 97 -6.43 14.81 -6.46
C GLU A 97 -7.00 13.88 -7.53
N ILE A 98 -8.33 13.83 -7.59
CA ILE A 98 -9.07 13.14 -8.65
C ILE A 98 -9.21 14.14 -9.82
N PRO A 99 -8.67 13.84 -11.01
CA PRO A 99 -8.75 14.75 -12.16
C PRO A 99 -10.19 15.04 -12.58
N ALA A 100 -10.41 16.23 -13.15
CA ALA A 100 -11.67 16.56 -13.80
C ALA A 100 -12.04 15.52 -14.88
N TYR A 101 -13.34 15.30 -15.04
CA TYR A 101 -13.94 14.36 -15.99
C TYR A 101 -13.69 12.87 -15.71
N THR A 102 -13.12 12.53 -14.56
CA THR A 102 -13.03 11.15 -14.07
C THR A 102 -14.43 10.57 -13.87
N LEU A 103 -14.66 9.36 -14.40
CA LEU A 103 -15.89 8.60 -14.17
C LEU A 103 -15.81 7.86 -12.84
N LEU A 104 -16.93 7.87 -12.12
CA LEU A 104 -17.13 7.17 -10.85
C LEU A 104 -18.47 6.43 -10.92
N TYR A 105 -18.56 5.27 -10.28
CA TYR A 105 -19.69 4.37 -10.41
C TYR A 105 -20.30 4.08 -9.05
N HIS A 106 -21.63 3.91 -9.00
CA HIS A 106 -22.32 3.47 -7.80
C HIS A 106 -23.36 2.43 -8.17
N GLY A 107 -23.31 1.30 -7.49
CA GLY A 107 -24.33 0.27 -7.56
C GLY A 107 -25.38 0.49 -6.47
N LEU A 108 -26.66 0.33 -6.81
CA LEU A 108 -27.76 0.56 -5.88
C LEU A 108 -28.85 -0.50 -6.06
N ILE A 109 -29.46 -0.94 -4.98
CA ILE A 109 -30.61 -1.85 -5.01
C ILE A 109 -31.83 -1.08 -4.53
N SER A 110 -32.88 -1.02 -5.34
CA SER A 110 -34.06 -0.22 -5.03
C SER A 110 -35.34 -0.85 -5.59
N PRO A 111 -36.00 -1.74 -4.81
CA PRO A 111 -37.23 -2.40 -5.24
C PRO A 111 -38.40 -1.43 -5.42
N ASP A 112 -38.49 -0.41 -4.58
CA ASP A 112 -39.69 0.44 -4.48
C ASP A 112 -39.58 1.77 -5.24
N ASN A 113 -38.36 2.18 -5.62
CA ASN A 113 -38.11 3.46 -6.29
C ASN A 113 -37.48 3.25 -7.68
N PRO A 114 -38.17 3.64 -8.78
CA PRO A 114 -37.65 3.51 -10.15
C PRO A 114 -36.60 4.57 -10.51
N THR A 115 -36.47 5.63 -9.70
CA THR A 115 -35.48 6.70 -9.85
C THR A 115 -34.73 6.90 -8.54
N PRO A 116 -33.96 5.89 -8.09
CA PRO A 116 -33.34 5.96 -6.79
C PRO A 116 -32.14 6.92 -6.79
N GLU A 117 -31.95 7.60 -5.66
CA GLU A 117 -30.84 8.51 -5.41
C GLU A 117 -30.02 7.95 -4.24
N PRO A 118 -28.68 7.98 -4.31
CA PRO A 118 -27.87 7.56 -3.18
C PRO A 118 -28.07 8.51 -1.99
N PRO A 119 -28.00 8.01 -0.76
CA PRO A 119 -27.97 8.85 0.43
C PRO A 119 -26.62 9.60 0.54
N ASN A 120 -26.48 10.42 1.58
CA ASN A 120 -25.25 11.14 1.87
C ASN A 120 -24.75 10.79 3.29
N PRO A 121 -23.48 10.42 3.49
CA PRO A 121 -22.48 10.07 2.47
C PRO A 121 -22.76 8.69 1.86
N GLU A 122 -22.16 8.41 0.71
CA GLU A 122 -22.24 7.09 0.06
C GLU A 122 -20.98 6.79 -0.77
N TRP A 123 -20.65 5.52 -0.98
CA TRP A 123 -19.47 5.09 -1.72
C TRP A 123 -19.67 5.17 -3.25
N LEU A 124 -18.57 5.46 -3.93
CA LEU A 124 -18.39 5.38 -5.38
C LEU A 124 -17.18 4.49 -5.67
N ALA A 125 -17.22 3.64 -6.70
CA ALA A 125 -16.03 2.95 -7.18
C ALA A 125 -15.40 3.69 -8.37
N PHE A 126 -14.09 3.53 -8.53
CA PHE A 126 -13.41 3.95 -9.75
C PHE A 126 -13.73 3.04 -10.93
N ASP A 127 -14.07 1.77 -10.68
CA ASP A 127 -14.40 0.79 -11.71
C ASP A 127 -15.88 0.41 -11.70
N LEU A 128 -16.43 0.26 -12.90
CA LEU A 128 -17.83 -0.15 -13.07
C LEU A 128 -18.02 -1.57 -12.56
N GLU A 129 -17.01 -2.42 -12.75
CA GLU A 129 -17.01 -3.84 -12.45
C GLU A 129 -17.08 -4.08 -10.95
N MET A 130 -16.41 -3.24 -10.15
CA MET A 130 -16.55 -3.25 -8.69
C MET A 130 -17.96 -2.86 -8.27
N SER A 131 -18.50 -1.74 -8.81
CA SER A 131 -19.85 -1.30 -8.47
C SER A 131 -20.93 -2.32 -8.83
N TYR A 132 -20.83 -2.87 -10.05
CA TYR A 132 -21.72 -3.91 -10.52
C TYR A 132 -21.48 -5.21 -9.76
N GLY A 133 -20.24 -5.55 -9.41
CA GLY A 133 -19.86 -6.70 -8.59
C GLY A 133 -20.54 -6.74 -7.23
N ILE A 134 -20.55 -5.61 -6.54
CA ILE A 134 -21.11 -5.48 -5.18
C ILE A 134 -22.64 -5.49 -5.24
N MET A 135 -23.27 -4.77 -6.18
CA MET A 135 -24.73 -4.48 -6.11
C MET A 135 -25.57 -4.99 -7.29
N GLY A 136 -24.96 -5.39 -8.41
CA GLY A 136 -25.65 -5.91 -9.60
C GLY A 136 -26.25 -7.29 -9.39
N SER A 137 -26.95 -7.90 -10.37
CA SER A 137 -27.51 -9.27 -10.26
C SER A 137 -28.49 -9.49 -9.08
N SER A 138 -28.99 -8.41 -8.51
CA SER A 138 -30.18 -8.37 -7.66
C SER A 138 -31.41 -8.03 -8.52
N ARG A 139 -32.61 -8.35 -8.00
CA ARG A 139 -33.87 -8.19 -8.74
C ARG A 139 -34.26 -6.74 -9.05
N ASP A 140 -33.59 -5.77 -8.45
CA ASP A 140 -33.86 -4.33 -8.58
C ASP A 140 -32.56 -3.52 -8.59
N SER A 141 -31.61 -3.95 -9.42
CA SER A 141 -30.26 -3.37 -9.47
C SER A 141 -30.19 -2.16 -10.39
N PHE A 142 -29.58 -1.10 -9.91
CA PHE A 142 -29.27 0.11 -10.65
C PHE A 142 -27.77 0.36 -10.68
N LEU A 143 -27.28 0.86 -11.81
CA LEU A 143 -25.93 1.38 -11.97
C LEU A 143 -26.00 2.86 -12.29
N LEU A 144 -25.41 3.67 -11.42
CA LEU A 144 -25.31 5.11 -11.57
C LEU A 144 -23.89 5.45 -11.99
N THR A 145 -23.74 6.24 -13.05
CA THR A 145 -22.44 6.76 -13.48
C THR A 145 -22.38 8.24 -13.18
N TYR A 146 -21.36 8.63 -12.45
CA TYR A 146 -21.02 10.01 -12.12
C TYR A 146 -19.76 10.44 -12.86
N GLN A 147 -19.60 11.75 -13.02
CA GLN A 147 -18.41 12.35 -13.58
C GLN A 147 -17.97 13.55 -12.75
N ALA A 148 -16.67 13.61 -12.42
CA ALA A 148 -16.09 14.80 -11.81
C ALA A 148 -16.17 15.99 -12.77
N THR A 149 -16.60 17.16 -12.29
CA THR A 149 -16.72 18.37 -13.13
C THR A 149 -15.49 19.27 -13.05
N ARG A 150 -14.64 19.04 -12.04
CA ARG A 150 -13.40 19.77 -11.75
C ARG A 150 -12.40 18.83 -11.05
N PRO A 151 -11.12 19.23 -10.88
CA PRO A 151 -10.21 18.51 -10.01
C PRO A 151 -10.73 18.53 -8.57
N ILE A 152 -10.80 17.36 -7.93
CA ILE A 152 -11.35 17.17 -6.59
C ILE A 152 -10.23 16.73 -5.67
N LYS A 153 -10.10 17.36 -4.49
CA LYS A 153 -9.21 16.86 -3.44
C LYS A 153 -9.95 15.83 -2.59
N ALA A 154 -9.28 14.74 -2.29
CA ALA A 154 -9.77 13.66 -1.44
C ALA A 154 -8.65 13.19 -0.51
N LEU A 155 -9.02 12.53 0.57
CA LEU A 155 -8.08 11.90 1.50
C LEU A 155 -7.93 10.43 1.14
N TYR A 156 -6.71 9.92 1.02
CA TYR A 156 -6.43 8.50 0.86
C TYR A 156 -5.87 7.92 2.16
N PHE A 157 -6.39 6.76 2.57
CA PHE A 157 -5.81 5.91 3.61
C PHE A 157 -5.14 4.70 2.95
N ASP A 158 -3.85 4.48 3.19
CA ASP A 158 -3.13 3.30 2.70
C ASP A 158 -3.57 2.01 3.40
N GLY A 159 -2.96 0.89 3.02
CA GLY A 159 -3.39 -0.45 3.44
C GLY A 159 -4.75 -0.83 2.87
N GLU A 160 -5.30 -1.93 3.36
CA GLU A 160 -6.66 -2.39 3.04
C GLU A 160 -7.70 -1.63 3.88
N SER A 161 -7.67 -0.30 3.85
CA SER A 161 -8.49 0.58 4.70
C SER A 161 -10.00 0.49 4.48
N ALA A 162 -10.46 -0.25 3.46
CA ALA A 162 -11.87 -0.62 3.25
C ALA A 162 -12.18 -2.10 3.60
N ALA A 163 -11.23 -2.84 4.18
CA ALA A 163 -11.47 -4.19 4.65
C ALA A 163 -12.31 -4.15 5.93
N LEU A 164 -13.62 -4.41 5.76
CA LEU A 164 -14.60 -4.44 6.85
C LEU A 164 -14.35 -5.54 7.89
N MET A 165 -13.39 -6.42 7.62
CA MET A 165 -12.97 -7.51 8.46
C MET A 165 -11.45 -7.57 8.45
N GLY A 166 -10.86 -7.91 9.59
CA GLY A 166 -9.42 -7.95 9.74
C GLY A 166 -8.98 -7.38 11.08
N TRP A 167 -7.68 -7.29 11.25
CA TRP A 167 -7.05 -6.68 12.40
C TRP A 167 -6.11 -5.56 11.95
N ALA A 168 -6.36 -4.35 12.44
CA ALA A 168 -5.61 -3.11 12.22
C ALA A 168 -5.69 -2.42 10.84
N GLN A 169 -6.33 -3.01 9.82
CA GLN A 169 -6.51 -2.35 8.50
C GLN A 169 -7.20 -0.98 8.58
N MET A 170 -8.13 -0.81 9.52
CA MET A 170 -8.87 0.42 9.71
C MET A 170 -8.27 1.33 10.79
N ASP A 171 -7.17 0.95 11.44
CA ASP A 171 -6.65 1.67 12.62
C ASP A 171 -6.38 3.16 12.35
N THR A 172 -5.86 3.49 11.17
CA THR A 172 -5.53 4.88 10.80
C THR A 172 -6.78 5.77 10.73
N GLN A 173 -7.85 5.32 10.07
CA GLN A 173 -9.12 6.08 10.05
C GLN A 173 -9.77 6.11 11.44
N MET A 174 -9.60 5.05 12.24
CA MET A 174 -10.12 4.98 13.60
C MET A 174 -9.45 5.98 14.55
N LEU A 175 -8.12 6.05 14.53
CA LEU A 175 -7.36 7.04 15.29
C LEU A 175 -7.72 8.47 14.88
N GLN A 176 -7.82 8.73 13.57
CA GLN A 176 -8.14 10.07 13.07
C GLN A 176 -9.51 10.56 13.55
N LEU A 177 -10.50 9.66 13.63
CA LEU A 177 -11.86 9.99 14.07
C LEU A 177 -12.01 10.02 15.59
N PHE A 178 -11.58 8.95 16.27
CA PHE A 178 -11.95 8.66 17.67
C PHE A 178 -10.79 8.80 18.66
N GLY A 179 -9.55 8.97 18.19
CA GLY A 179 -8.36 9.03 19.03
C GLY A 179 -7.94 7.68 19.64
N ASN A 180 -8.57 6.58 19.23
CA ASN A 180 -8.19 5.20 19.57
C ASN A 180 -8.63 4.23 18.45
N THR A 181 -8.24 2.96 18.55
CA THR A 181 -8.58 1.91 17.58
C THR A 181 -9.82 1.09 17.94
N SER A 182 -10.56 1.46 19.01
CA SER A 182 -11.61 0.62 19.60
C SER A 182 -12.93 0.57 18.82
N GLY A 183 -13.17 1.48 17.88
CA GLY A 183 -14.43 1.50 17.13
C GLY A 183 -15.32 2.70 17.46
N PRO A 184 -16.34 2.97 16.63
CA PRO A 184 -17.50 3.73 17.08
C PRO A 184 -18.19 2.98 18.24
N PRO A 185 -18.84 3.69 19.19
CA PRO A 185 -19.52 3.06 20.32
C PRO A 185 -20.65 2.12 19.86
N GLY A 186 -20.79 0.94 20.47
CA GLY A 186 -21.88 0.01 20.14
C GLY A 186 -21.52 -1.48 20.01
N GLY A 187 -20.29 -1.89 20.36
CA GLY A 187 -19.98 -3.30 20.61
C GLY A 187 -20.06 -4.22 19.39
N GLY A 188 -19.33 -3.91 18.32
CA GLY A 188 -19.10 -4.84 17.23
C GLY A 188 -18.02 -4.32 16.29
N PHE A 189 -16.94 -5.06 16.13
CA PHE A 189 -15.83 -4.73 15.22
C PHE A 189 -16.22 -4.86 13.73
N MET A 190 -17.47 -5.21 13.43
CA MET A 190 -17.87 -5.82 12.16
C MET A 190 -19.29 -5.39 11.75
N GLY A 191 -19.44 -4.77 10.59
CA GLY A 191 -20.74 -4.55 9.96
C GLY A 191 -20.87 -3.24 9.20
N LEU A 192 -21.79 -3.21 8.24
CA LEU A 192 -22.06 -2.06 7.38
C LEU A 192 -22.54 -0.83 8.15
N GLY A 193 -23.28 -1.00 9.25
CA GLY A 193 -23.69 0.13 10.09
C GLY A 193 -22.50 0.90 10.68
N GLN A 194 -21.50 0.17 11.19
CA GLN A 194 -20.26 0.78 11.71
C GLN A 194 -19.45 1.45 10.59
N GLU A 195 -19.55 0.93 9.37
CA GLU A 195 -18.93 1.54 8.20
C GLU A 195 -19.55 2.90 7.88
N TYR A 196 -20.88 3.01 7.86
CA TYR A 196 -21.52 4.31 7.67
C TYR A 196 -21.26 5.28 8.83
N LEU A 197 -21.13 4.82 10.08
CA LEU A 197 -20.71 5.68 11.19
C LEU A 197 -19.34 6.31 10.95
N ARG A 198 -18.39 5.54 10.38
CA ARG A 198 -17.08 6.06 9.98
C ARG A 198 -17.18 7.02 8.80
N ALA A 199 -17.96 6.69 7.77
CA ALA A 199 -18.18 7.54 6.62
C ALA A 199 -18.78 8.91 7.04
N HIS A 200 -19.81 8.90 7.89
CA HIS A 200 -20.40 10.10 8.48
C HIS A 200 -19.36 10.87 9.30
N GLY A 201 -18.60 10.19 10.16
CA GLY A 201 -17.55 10.80 10.96
C GLY A 201 -16.46 11.48 10.12
N LEU A 202 -16.03 10.88 9.02
CA LEU A 202 -15.01 11.43 8.12
C LEU A 202 -15.52 12.69 7.42
N CYS A 203 -16.75 12.66 6.91
CA CYS A 203 -17.35 13.81 6.25
C CYS A 203 -17.65 14.96 7.24
N ALA A 204 -18.16 14.64 8.43
CA ALA A 204 -18.34 15.62 9.50
C ALA A 204 -17.00 16.23 9.93
N TRP A 205 -15.96 15.41 10.07
CA TRP A 205 -14.62 15.91 10.41
C TRP A 205 -14.08 16.91 9.37
N PHE A 206 -14.29 16.68 8.07
CA PHE A 206 -13.90 17.67 7.05
C PHE A 206 -14.59 19.01 7.24
N GLU A 207 -15.89 19.02 7.52
CA GLU A 207 -16.65 20.26 7.75
C GLU A 207 -16.23 20.94 9.06
N GLU A 208 -16.16 20.18 10.16
CA GLU A 208 -15.85 20.70 11.50
C GLU A 208 -14.40 21.24 11.61
N ALA A 209 -13.44 20.58 10.96
CA ALA A 209 -12.04 21.01 10.94
C ALA A 209 -11.76 22.13 9.93
N GLY A 210 -12.77 22.54 9.14
CA GLY A 210 -12.63 23.54 8.08
C GLY A 210 -11.75 23.07 6.92
N LEU A 211 -11.73 21.76 6.64
CA LEU A 211 -10.94 21.12 5.59
C LEU A 211 -11.75 20.84 4.33
N GLY A 212 -13.07 20.83 4.42
CA GLY A 212 -13.92 20.49 3.30
C GLY A 212 -15.35 20.99 3.47
N GLY A 213 -16.11 20.89 2.38
CA GLY A 213 -17.52 21.20 2.34
C GLY A 213 -18.03 21.08 0.91
N ARG A 214 -19.30 21.44 0.69
CA ARG A 214 -19.92 21.33 -0.62
C ARG A 214 -19.17 22.12 -1.69
N GLY A 215 -18.55 21.41 -2.64
CA GLY A 215 -17.87 22.01 -3.79
C GLY A 215 -16.50 22.62 -3.48
N TRP A 216 -15.92 22.35 -2.30
CA TRP A 216 -14.64 22.91 -1.88
C TRP A 216 -13.90 22.01 -0.88
N GLY A 217 -12.57 22.08 -0.90
CA GLY A 217 -11.69 21.37 0.02
C GLY A 217 -11.61 19.89 -0.28
N PHE A 218 -11.53 19.08 0.77
CA PHE A 218 -11.65 17.63 0.71
C PHE A 218 -13.12 17.23 0.64
N GLU A 219 -13.52 16.56 -0.45
CA GLU A 219 -14.93 16.21 -0.70
C GLU A 219 -15.23 14.70 -0.60
N GLY A 220 -14.19 13.90 -0.34
CA GLY A 220 -14.33 12.46 -0.18
C GLY A 220 -13.07 11.77 0.34
N VAL A 221 -13.21 10.47 0.59
CA VAL A 221 -12.14 9.62 1.13
C VAL A 221 -11.92 8.43 0.20
N VAL A 222 -10.74 8.35 -0.41
CA VAL A 222 -10.27 7.20 -1.17
C VAL A 222 -9.74 6.13 -0.22
N ARG A 223 -10.06 4.87 -0.51
CA ARG A 223 -9.56 3.70 0.22
C ARG A 223 -9.71 2.45 -0.62
N MET A 224 -9.16 1.34 -0.16
CA MET A 224 -9.16 0.10 -0.94
C MET A 224 -9.38 -1.15 -0.10
N ASN A 225 -9.91 -2.15 -0.78
CA ASN A 225 -9.89 -3.55 -0.39
C ASN A 225 -9.74 -4.35 -1.69
N ALA A 226 -10.69 -5.19 -2.15
CA ALA A 226 -10.70 -5.68 -3.54
C ALA A 226 -11.15 -4.58 -4.53
N GLY A 227 -10.27 -3.63 -4.82
CA GLY A 227 -10.54 -2.45 -5.65
C GLY A 227 -10.56 -1.14 -4.85
N PHE A 228 -10.56 -0.02 -5.58
CA PHE A 228 -10.55 1.33 -5.01
C PHE A 228 -11.94 1.96 -5.01
N GLU A 229 -12.32 2.49 -3.86
CA GLU A 229 -13.55 3.25 -3.66
C GLU A 229 -13.29 4.65 -3.12
N VAL A 230 -14.28 5.52 -3.25
CA VAL A 230 -14.35 6.86 -2.69
C VAL A 230 -15.61 6.96 -1.85
N ILE A 231 -15.50 7.18 -0.54
CA ILE A 231 -16.63 7.68 0.25
C ILE A 231 -16.87 9.13 -0.19
N TRP A 232 -18.03 9.39 -0.79
CA TRP A 232 -18.41 10.72 -1.24
C TRP A 232 -19.32 11.41 -0.22
N CYS A 233 -18.98 12.63 0.18
CA CYS A 233 -19.65 13.30 1.30
C CYS A 233 -20.99 13.94 0.94
N ASP A 234 -21.12 14.60 -0.22
CA ASP A 234 -22.35 15.30 -0.62
C ASP A 234 -22.60 15.21 -2.14
N PHE A 235 -23.54 14.36 -2.56
CA PHE A 235 -23.94 14.15 -3.96
C PHE A 235 -24.64 15.37 -4.60
N SER A 236 -25.03 16.35 -3.80
CA SER A 236 -25.50 17.65 -4.30
C SER A 236 -24.36 18.63 -4.60
N SER A 237 -23.10 18.25 -4.32
CA SER A 237 -21.93 19.04 -4.68
C SER A 237 -21.85 19.29 -6.19
N PRO A 238 -21.54 20.52 -6.64
CA PRO A 238 -21.33 20.81 -8.05
C PRO A 238 -20.08 20.12 -8.62
N SER A 239 -19.21 19.57 -7.78
CA SER A 239 -17.99 18.86 -8.17
C SER A 239 -18.27 17.51 -8.85
N LEU A 240 -19.46 16.94 -8.68
CA LEU A 240 -19.82 15.62 -9.19
C LEU A 240 -21.15 15.70 -9.95
N ARG A 241 -21.20 15.20 -11.19
CA ARG A 241 -22.38 15.23 -12.04
C ARG A 241 -22.88 13.82 -12.33
N LEU A 242 -24.16 13.55 -12.07
CA LEU A 242 -24.80 12.30 -12.50
C LEU A 242 -24.91 12.27 -14.04
N MET A 243 -24.28 11.32 -14.70
CA MET A 243 -24.26 11.18 -16.15
C MET A 243 -25.33 10.22 -16.65
N SER A 244 -25.52 9.10 -15.95
CA SER A 244 -26.52 8.08 -16.30
C SER A 244 -27.05 7.36 -15.07
N ARG A 245 -28.29 6.88 -15.18
CA ARG A 245 -28.95 6.00 -14.22
C ARG A 245 -29.60 4.87 -15.00
N LEU A 246 -29.05 3.67 -14.88
CA LEU A 246 -29.49 2.51 -15.65
C LEU A 246 -30.05 1.46 -14.72
N ASN A 247 -31.24 0.93 -15.02
CA ASN A 247 -31.69 -0.33 -14.44
C ASN A 247 -30.93 -1.46 -15.14
N VAL A 248 -30.07 -2.13 -14.38
CA VAL A 248 -29.18 -3.20 -14.85
C VAL A 248 -29.63 -4.58 -14.39
N THR A 249 -30.90 -4.70 -13.99
CA THR A 249 -31.52 -5.97 -13.61
C THR A 249 -31.60 -6.89 -14.82
N ALA A 250 -30.87 -8.01 -14.77
CA ALA A 250 -30.95 -9.03 -15.79
C ALA A 250 -32.22 -9.90 -15.63
N PRO A 251 -32.82 -10.35 -16.74
CA PRO A 251 -33.83 -11.40 -16.69
C PRO A 251 -33.21 -12.73 -16.21
N LEU A 252 -33.87 -13.40 -15.26
CA LEU A 252 -33.44 -14.73 -14.82
C LEU A 252 -33.63 -15.75 -15.94
N LEU A 253 -32.75 -16.75 -15.96
CA LEU A 253 -32.93 -17.95 -16.77
C LEU A 253 -34.19 -18.71 -16.32
N PRO A 254 -34.81 -19.47 -17.24
CA PRO A 254 -35.91 -20.36 -16.91
C PRO A 254 -35.54 -21.30 -15.75
N ALA A 255 -36.48 -21.58 -14.85
CA ALA A 255 -36.28 -22.64 -13.86
C ALA A 255 -36.10 -23.98 -14.61
N GLN A 256 -35.14 -24.81 -14.19
CA GLN A 256 -35.12 -26.19 -14.64
C GLN A 256 -36.44 -26.84 -14.22
N ALA A 257 -37.18 -27.39 -15.17
CA ALA A 257 -38.34 -28.19 -14.85
C ALA A 257 -37.80 -29.44 -14.14
N ASP A 258 -38.19 -29.63 -12.88
CA ASP A 258 -37.95 -30.88 -12.18
C ASP A 258 -38.53 -31.99 -13.05
N GLY A 259 -37.68 -32.94 -13.43
CA GLY A 259 -38.06 -34.05 -14.28
C GLY A 259 -39.08 -34.92 -13.57
N ASP A 260 -40.34 -34.74 -13.90
CA ASP A 260 -41.37 -35.77 -13.80
C ASP A 260 -41.84 -36.12 -15.22
N ASP A 261 -41.75 -37.41 -15.50
CA ASP A 261 -41.99 -38.12 -16.75
C ASP A 261 -43.22 -37.64 -17.54
N ASP A 262 -42.99 -37.06 -18.73
CA ASP A 262 -43.83 -37.34 -19.91
C ASP A 262 -43.12 -36.95 -21.22
N GLU A 263 -41.99 -37.59 -21.52
CA GLU A 263 -41.22 -37.42 -22.78
C GLU A 263 -41.97 -37.90 -24.06
N GLY A 264 -43.27 -38.22 -23.99
CA GLY A 264 -44.02 -38.77 -25.12
C GLY A 264 -44.75 -37.76 -26.03
N ASP A 265 -45.23 -36.63 -25.50
CA ASP A 265 -46.26 -35.83 -26.20
C ASP A 265 -45.82 -34.42 -26.66
N GLN A 266 -44.74 -33.86 -26.09
CA GLN A 266 -44.25 -32.52 -26.50
C GLN A 266 -43.49 -32.53 -27.83
N PHE A 267 -42.74 -33.60 -28.14
CA PHE A 267 -41.98 -33.67 -29.39
C PHE A 267 -42.87 -33.82 -30.63
N ARG A 268 -44.07 -34.41 -30.49
CA ARG A 268 -45.07 -34.49 -31.57
C ARG A 268 -45.77 -33.16 -31.84
N ARG A 269 -46.02 -32.34 -30.81
CA ARG A 269 -46.63 -30.99 -31.01
C ARG A 269 -45.66 -29.95 -31.57
N ALA A 270 -44.38 -30.03 -31.19
CA ALA A 270 -43.36 -29.12 -31.74
C ALA A 270 -43.12 -29.36 -33.25
N LYS A 271 -43.12 -30.62 -33.69
CA LYS A 271 -42.92 -30.98 -35.11
C LYS A 271 -44.13 -30.65 -35.99
N ALA A 272 -45.35 -30.67 -35.45
CA ALA A 272 -46.56 -30.26 -36.17
C ALA A 272 -46.64 -28.72 -36.38
N ARG A 273 -46.09 -27.92 -35.46
CA ARG A 273 -46.01 -26.44 -35.61
C ARG A 273 -44.88 -25.99 -36.54
N ALA A 274 -43.78 -26.72 -36.64
CA ALA A 274 -42.68 -26.37 -37.55
C ALA A 274 -42.96 -26.70 -39.04
N ALA A 275 -43.96 -27.55 -39.32
CA ALA A 275 -44.30 -27.99 -40.68
C ALA A 275 -45.35 -27.11 -41.40
N SER A 276 -45.85 -26.05 -40.76
CA SER A 276 -46.78 -25.09 -41.38
C SER A 276 -46.20 -23.68 -41.34
N ALA A 277 -45.07 -23.49 -42.03
CA ALA A 277 -44.58 -22.17 -42.36
C ALA A 277 -45.41 -21.56 -43.50
N ALA A 278 -46.12 -20.47 -43.21
CA ALA A 278 -46.65 -19.51 -44.17
C ALA A 278 -46.09 -18.12 -43.82
N PRO A 279 -46.01 -17.18 -44.78
CA PRO A 279 -44.93 -16.22 -44.86
C PRO A 279 -45.04 -15.06 -43.89
N ILE A 280 -43.88 -14.44 -43.67
CA ILE A 280 -43.61 -13.22 -42.93
C ILE A 280 -44.60 -12.12 -43.34
N SER A 281 -45.59 -11.85 -42.49
CA SER A 281 -46.30 -10.57 -42.38
C SER A 281 -47.11 -10.56 -41.07
N ASP A 282 -47.07 -9.42 -40.38
CA ASP A 282 -47.88 -9.04 -39.21
C ASP A 282 -47.44 -9.61 -37.84
N ILE A 283 -46.47 -8.94 -37.22
CA ILE A 283 -46.35 -8.88 -35.75
C ILE A 283 -47.38 -7.86 -35.27
N ASP A 284 -48.44 -8.37 -34.68
CA ASP A 284 -49.54 -7.61 -34.13
C ASP A 284 -49.13 -6.95 -32.79
N ALA A 285 -49.43 -5.66 -32.72
CA ALA A 285 -49.08 -4.75 -31.65
C ALA A 285 -50.06 -4.90 -30.49
N LEU A 286 -49.72 -5.70 -29.47
CA LEU A 286 -50.59 -5.83 -28.28
C LEU A 286 -49.87 -6.05 -26.94
N ALA A 287 -48.58 -5.68 -26.84
CA ALA A 287 -47.86 -5.61 -25.57
C ALA A 287 -47.31 -4.20 -25.23
N MET A 288 -47.72 -3.17 -25.98
CA MET A 288 -47.25 -1.77 -25.84
C MET A 288 -48.40 -0.79 -25.52
N THR A 289 -49.32 -1.17 -24.63
CA THR A 289 -50.40 -0.26 -24.17
C THR A 289 -50.67 -0.40 -22.67
N ARG A 290 -49.71 0.03 -21.85
CA ARG A 290 -49.96 0.48 -20.46
C ARG A 290 -48.94 1.56 -20.04
N ALA A 291 -48.85 2.62 -20.82
CA ALA A 291 -48.15 3.84 -20.41
C ALA A 291 -48.69 5.05 -21.18
N HIS A 292 -49.96 5.42 -20.97
CA HIS A 292 -50.49 6.70 -21.45
C HIS A 292 -51.19 7.42 -20.27
N GLY A 293 -50.50 8.40 -19.69
CA GLY A 293 -51.12 9.61 -19.15
C GLY A 293 -51.33 10.63 -20.29
N PRO A 294 -52.21 11.64 -20.11
CA PRO A 294 -53.01 12.13 -21.23
C PRO A 294 -52.37 13.25 -22.07
N SER A 295 -52.54 13.07 -23.39
CA SER A 295 -52.86 14.08 -24.41
C SER A 295 -51.87 15.23 -24.66
N SER A 296 -50.99 15.05 -25.64
CA SER A 296 -50.48 16.13 -26.48
C SER A 296 -50.67 15.80 -27.98
N SER A 297 -51.09 16.80 -28.74
CA SER A 297 -51.61 16.75 -30.13
C SER A 297 -50.66 16.12 -31.17
N PRO A 298 -51.15 15.58 -32.31
CA PRO A 298 -50.37 14.76 -33.25
C PRO A 298 -49.30 15.49 -34.10
N ASP A 299 -49.06 16.79 -33.90
CA ASP A 299 -48.18 17.59 -34.78
C ASP A 299 -46.72 17.71 -34.31
N ASP A 300 -46.35 17.13 -33.15
CA ASP A 300 -44.99 17.30 -32.58
C ASP A 300 -43.99 16.19 -32.95
N GLN A 301 -44.36 15.25 -33.83
CA GLN A 301 -43.44 14.21 -34.33
C GLN A 301 -42.54 14.72 -35.48
N ARG A 302 -41.93 15.90 -35.31
CA ARG A 302 -40.69 16.18 -36.04
C ARG A 302 -39.63 15.26 -35.46
N ARG A 303 -39.26 14.23 -36.24
CA ARG A 303 -38.07 13.39 -36.09
C ARG A 303 -36.90 14.22 -35.56
N GLN A 304 -36.72 14.23 -34.24
CA GLN A 304 -35.45 14.62 -33.64
C GLN A 304 -34.49 13.52 -34.10
N GLN A 305 -33.63 13.85 -35.07
CA GLN A 305 -32.43 13.07 -35.28
C GLN A 305 -31.80 12.89 -33.89
N PRO A 306 -31.50 11.66 -33.44
CA PRO A 306 -30.82 11.51 -32.16
C PRO A 306 -29.52 12.30 -32.26
N THR A 307 -29.49 13.47 -31.61
CA THR A 307 -28.23 14.14 -31.33
C THR A 307 -27.40 13.11 -30.60
N SER A 308 -26.12 12.94 -30.91
CA SER A 308 -25.30 11.90 -30.27
C SER A 308 -25.14 12.09 -28.74
N TYR A 309 -25.75 13.15 -28.19
CA TYR A 309 -25.88 13.44 -26.78
C TYR A 309 -27.27 13.01 -26.26
N TYR A 310 -27.28 12.11 -25.29
CA TYR A 310 -28.46 11.81 -24.47
C TYR A 310 -28.67 12.94 -23.43
N PRO A 311 -29.92 13.27 -23.07
CA PRO A 311 -30.18 14.25 -22.01
C PRO A 311 -29.66 13.73 -20.67
N LEU A 312 -28.97 14.59 -19.92
CA LEU A 312 -28.45 14.21 -18.61
C LEU A 312 -29.59 14.12 -17.58
N PRO A 313 -29.59 13.12 -16.67
CA PRO A 313 -30.54 13.04 -15.56
C PRO A 313 -30.49 14.31 -14.70
N PRO A 314 -31.54 14.67 -13.94
CA PRO A 314 -31.43 15.76 -12.97
C PRO A 314 -30.30 15.51 -11.96
N GLN A 315 -29.69 16.58 -11.45
CA GLN A 315 -28.72 16.50 -10.37
C GLN A 315 -29.43 15.95 -9.11
N PRO A 316 -28.85 15.00 -8.38
CA PRO A 316 -29.42 14.55 -7.11
C PRO A 316 -29.61 15.73 -6.15
N THR A 317 -30.77 15.80 -5.52
CA THR A 317 -31.01 16.78 -4.45
C THR A 317 -30.54 16.18 -3.12
N ARG A 318 -29.97 17.01 -2.22
CA ARG A 318 -29.58 16.53 -0.89
C ARG A 318 -30.81 15.94 -0.21
N THR A 319 -30.77 14.63 0.04
CA THR A 319 -31.78 13.95 0.84
C THR A 319 -31.43 14.17 2.32
N GLU A 320 -32.37 14.66 3.13
CA GLU A 320 -32.21 14.75 4.59
C GLU A 320 -32.36 13.38 5.29
N ARG A 321 -32.48 12.29 4.53
CA ARG A 321 -32.55 10.95 5.10
C ARG A 321 -31.18 10.59 5.66
N ASN A 322 -31.12 10.41 6.99
CA ASN A 322 -30.08 9.59 7.60
C ASN A 322 -30.09 8.23 6.89
N SER A 323 -28.95 7.83 6.33
CA SER A 323 -28.84 6.55 5.62
C SER A 323 -29.16 5.40 6.56
N GLU A 324 -30.20 4.64 6.26
CA GLU A 324 -30.07 3.18 6.44
C GLU A 324 -29.07 2.71 5.37
N PRO A 325 -28.16 1.77 5.70
CA PRO A 325 -27.22 1.22 4.72
C PRO A 325 -27.98 0.82 3.45
N SER A 326 -27.50 1.22 2.27
CA SER A 326 -28.03 0.61 1.04
C SER A 326 -27.84 -0.90 1.19
N HIS A 327 -28.93 -1.68 1.29
CA HIS A 327 -28.86 -3.11 1.62
C HIS A 327 -27.91 -3.78 0.63
N PRO A 328 -26.64 -4.07 0.99
CA PRO A 328 -25.73 -4.60 0.01
C PRO A 328 -26.11 -6.04 -0.20
N ALA A 329 -26.15 -6.44 -1.45
CA ALA A 329 -26.39 -7.83 -1.74
C ALA A 329 -25.21 -8.66 -1.20
N PRO A 330 -25.45 -9.88 -0.70
CA PRO A 330 -24.36 -10.75 -0.30
C PRO A 330 -23.42 -10.99 -1.49
N PRO A 331 -22.14 -11.35 -1.27
CA PRO A 331 -21.20 -11.66 -2.35
C PRO A 331 -21.84 -12.56 -3.41
N PRO A 332 -21.49 -12.43 -4.71
CA PRO A 332 -22.16 -13.15 -5.80
C PRO A 332 -22.41 -14.65 -5.52
N ASN A 333 -21.44 -15.33 -4.91
CA ASN A 333 -21.50 -16.76 -4.56
C ASN A 333 -22.53 -17.11 -3.47
N TRP A 334 -23.09 -16.13 -2.76
CA TRP A 334 -23.97 -16.31 -1.59
C TRP A 334 -25.42 -15.82 -1.85
N ARG A 335 -25.74 -15.45 -3.09
CA ARG A 335 -27.06 -14.90 -3.46
C ARG A 335 -28.10 -15.99 -3.71
N ARG A 336 -29.36 -15.70 -3.37
CA ARG A 336 -30.52 -16.53 -3.76
C ARG A 336 -30.68 -16.48 -5.29
N ASP A 337 -31.11 -17.58 -5.90
CA ASP A 337 -31.26 -17.74 -7.36
C ASP A 337 -29.96 -17.58 -8.18
N ALA A 338 -28.77 -17.64 -7.56
CA ALA A 338 -27.49 -17.53 -8.25
C ALA A 338 -27.36 -18.49 -9.47
N ALA A 339 -27.96 -19.69 -9.39
CA ALA A 339 -27.98 -20.64 -10.50
C ALA A 339 -28.78 -20.17 -11.73
N ARG A 340 -29.73 -19.25 -11.55
CA ARG A 340 -30.60 -18.71 -12.61
C ARG A 340 -30.15 -17.34 -13.09
N GLU A 341 -29.26 -16.67 -12.38
CA GLU A 341 -28.76 -15.36 -12.76
C GLU A 341 -27.67 -15.51 -13.83
N PRO A 342 -27.92 -15.08 -15.09
CA PRO A 342 -27.06 -15.44 -16.22
C PRO A 342 -25.65 -14.84 -16.15
N PHE A 343 -25.46 -13.75 -15.41
CA PHE A 343 -24.21 -12.99 -15.37
C PHE A 343 -23.46 -13.06 -14.04
N ILE A 344 -23.94 -13.83 -13.05
CA ILE A 344 -23.35 -13.91 -11.71
C ILE A 344 -21.84 -14.24 -11.75
N ARG A 345 -21.46 -15.15 -12.66
CA ARG A 345 -20.09 -15.61 -12.82
C ARG A 345 -19.19 -14.54 -13.44
N SER A 346 -19.64 -13.90 -14.52
CA SER A 346 -18.91 -12.80 -15.16
C SER A 346 -18.85 -11.56 -14.28
N GLN A 347 -19.89 -11.31 -13.47
CA GLN A 347 -19.94 -10.21 -12.52
C GLN A 347 -18.88 -10.39 -11.43
N GLY A 348 -18.84 -11.54 -10.76
CA GLY A 348 -17.85 -11.79 -9.71
C GLY A 348 -16.42 -11.79 -10.25
N TRP A 349 -16.21 -12.36 -11.44
CA TRP A 349 -14.93 -12.25 -12.13
C TRP A 349 -14.58 -10.81 -12.51
N GLY A 350 -15.54 -10.00 -12.96
CA GLY A 350 -15.31 -8.60 -13.29
C GLY A 350 -14.81 -7.81 -12.09
N TRP A 351 -15.42 -7.98 -10.92
CA TRP A 351 -14.96 -7.33 -9.68
C TRP A 351 -13.55 -7.81 -9.28
N PHE A 352 -13.28 -9.10 -9.41
CA PHE A 352 -11.94 -9.63 -9.19
C PHE A 352 -10.92 -9.02 -10.17
N ASP A 353 -11.23 -9.01 -11.46
CA ASP A 353 -10.38 -8.48 -12.53
C ASP A 353 -10.08 -7.00 -12.28
N SER A 354 -11.07 -6.19 -11.87
CA SER A 354 -10.86 -4.78 -11.54
C SER A 354 -9.91 -4.59 -10.35
N ALA A 355 -9.97 -5.44 -9.33
CA ALA A 355 -8.99 -5.38 -8.23
C ALA A 355 -7.57 -5.68 -8.77
N THR A 356 -7.43 -6.74 -9.56
CA THR A 356 -6.11 -7.14 -10.12
C THR A 356 -5.53 -6.14 -11.10
N TRP A 357 -6.37 -5.33 -11.74
CA TRP A 357 -5.95 -4.24 -12.63
C TRP A 357 -5.14 -3.15 -11.93
N HIS A 358 -5.32 -2.98 -10.62
CA HIS A 358 -4.67 -1.91 -9.84
C HIS A 358 -3.43 -2.36 -9.07
N TYR A 359 -2.84 -3.51 -9.38
CA TYR A 359 -1.74 -4.09 -8.58
C TYR A 359 -0.55 -3.16 -8.33
N GLY A 360 -0.11 -2.34 -9.29
CA GLY A 360 0.91 -1.32 -9.04
C GLY A 360 2.37 -1.80 -9.07
N SER A 361 2.66 -3.08 -8.82
CA SER A 361 4.01 -3.66 -8.94
C SER A 361 4.08 -4.81 -9.96
N THR A 362 5.27 -5.07 -10.51
CA THR A 362 5.46 -5.97 -11.65
C THR A 362 5.60 -7.44 -11.24
N ARG A 363 4.88 -8.32 -11.96
CA ARG A 363 5.51 -9.50 -12.61
C ARG A 363 4.66 -10.24 -13.65
N ASN A 364 3.43 -9.83 -14.00
CA ASN A 364 2.76 -10.05 -15.31
C ASN A 364 1.25 -9.67 -15.27
N GLY A 365 0.96 -8.39 -15.10
CA GLY A 365 -0.38 -7.82 -15.24
C GLY A 365 -0.28 -6.29 -15.36
N PRO A 366 -1.20 -5.60 -16.06
CA PRO A 366 -1.16 -4.15 -16.15
C PRO A 366 -1.47 -3.58 -14.75
N GLY A 367 -0.84 -2.48 -14.38
CA GLY A 367 -1.35 -1.69 -13.26
C GLY A 367 -0.35 -0.67 -12.76
N ARG A 368 -0.55 0.59 -13.08
CA ARG A 368 0.20 1.74 -12.54
C ARG A 368 -0.34 2.15 -11.15
N GLY A 369 -0.90 1.20 -10.40
CA GLY A 369 -1.85 1.48 -9.32
C GLY A 369 -3.13 2.14 -9.82
N GLU A 370 -3.97 2.62 -8.91
CA GLU A 370 -5.09 3.50 -9.25
C GLU A 370 -4.56 4.89 -9.64
N SER A 371 -4.48 5.12 -10.95
CA SER A 371 -3.90 6.34 -11.54
C SER A 371 -4.84 7.55 -11.62
N ARG A 372 -6.13 7.36 -11.34
CA ARG A 372 -7.17 8.42 -11.35
C ARG A 372 -7.29 9.13 -10.00
N ALA A 373 -6.57 8.70 -8.97
CA ALA A 373 -6.30 9.49 -7.78
C ALA A 373 -4.81 9.84 -7.79
N LYS A 374 -4.45 11.11 -7.83
CA LYS A 374 -3.03 11.52 -7.89
C LYS A 374 -2.55 12.03 -6.54
N VAL A 375 -1.55 11.38 -5.97
CA VAL A 375 -0.94 11.82 -4.70
C VAL A 375 -0.38 13.23 -4.85
N LEU A 376 -0.72 14.10 -3.90
CA LEU A 376 -0.12 15.43 -3.75
C LEU A 376 1.11 15.26 -2.85
N GLY A 377 2.32 15.46 -3.39
CA GLY A 377 3.58 15.14 -2.70
C GLY A 377 3.71 15.77 -1.29
N CYS A 378 3.27 17.01 -1.12
CA CYS A 378 3.30 17.72 0.17
C CYS A 378 2.15 17.37 1.11
N GLY A 379 1.30 16.41 0.74
CA GLY A 379 0.18 15.93 1.51
C GLY A 379 0.30 14.50 2.00
N ILE A 380 1.51 13.95 2.02
CA ILE A 380 1.81 12.60 2.50
C ILE A 380 2.18 12.67 3.98
N LEU A 381 1.47 11.96 4.84
CA LEU A 381 1.72 11.87 6.28
C LEU A 381 1.84 10.43 6.68
N SER A 382 2.85 10.09 7.49
CA SER A 382 3.03 8.73 7.98
C SER A 382 3.10 8.67 9.49
N TYR A 383 2.38 7.73 10.10
CA TYR A 383 2.48 7.38 11.51
C TYR A 383 3.72 6.52 11.82
N TYR A 384 4.59 6.33 10.83
CA TYR A 384 5.99 5.97 11.02
C TYR A 384 6.91 7.17 11.27
N SER A 385 6.38 8.40 11.31
CA SER A 385 7.16 9.59 11.64
C SER A 385 7.93 9.40 12.95
N PRO A 386 9.24 9.74 13.01
CA PRO A 386 10.02 9.72 14.24
C PRO A 386 9.45 10.61 15.36
N ARG A 387 8.56 11.54 15.00
CA ARG A 387 7.84 12.40 15.96
C ARG A 387 6.92 11.61 16.90
N PHE A 388 6.48 10.43 16.49
CA PHE A 388 5.67 9.51 17.29
C PHE A 388 6.57 8.50 18.00
N ALA A 389 7.35 9.00 18.97
CA ALA A 389 8.41 8.24 19.62
C ALA A 389 7.89 7.07 20.48
N ASN A 390 6.72 7.23 21.11
CA ASN A 390 6.12 6.16 21.90
C ASN A 390 5.68 5.02 20.98
N GLN A 391 4.97 5.34 19.91
CA GLN A 391 4.57 4.35 18.93
C GLN A 391 5.77 3.67 18.25
N SER A 392 6.83 4.41 17.96
CA SER A 392 8.07 3.85 17.41
C SER A 392 8.75 2.88 18.38
N ARG A 393 8.77 3.22 19.67
CA ARG A 393 9.29 2.34 20.73
C ARG A 393 8.44 1.08 20.91
N ASN A 394 7.12 1.21 20.91
CA ASN A 394 6.20 0.07 21.04
C ASN A 394 6.40 -0.94 19.90
N ARG A 395 6.51 -0.46 18.65
CA ARG A 395 6.85 -1.30 17.49
C ARG A 395 8.20 -1.99 17.64
N ALA A 396 9.24 -1.25 18.05
CA ALA A 396 10.57 -1.83 18.24
C ALA A 396 10.58 -2.93 19.31
N LEU A 397 9.89 -2.72 20.44
CA LEU A 397 9.76 -3.74 21.49
C LEU A 397 8.98 -4.97 21.02
N TYR A 398 7.92 -4.76 20.24
CA TYR A 398 7.14 -5.83 19.63
C TYR A 398 7.98 -6.68 18.67
N ASP A 399 8.75 -6.05 17.78
CA ASP A 399 9.63 -6.76 16.84
C ASP A 399 10.79 -7.45 17.55
N GLN A 400 11.38 -6.83 18.58
CA GLN A 400 12.44 -7.45 19.40
C GLN A 400 11.98 -8.75 20.06
N ALA A 401 10.74 -8.78 20.57
CA ALA A 401 10.17 -9.96 21.19
C ALA A 401 9.92 -11.12 20.21
N ARG A 402 9.91 -10.87 18.88
CA ARG A 402 9.50 -11.84 17.87
C ARG A 402 10.59 -12.23 16.86
N LEU A 403 11.57 -11.36 16.61
CA LEU A 403 12.45 -11.46 15.44
C LEU A 403 13.95 -11.59 15.78
N ASN A 404 14.30 -12.09 16.96
CA ASN A 404 15.70 -12.24 17.41
C ASN A 404 16.53 -10.96 17.21
N LEU A 405 15.99 -9.82 17.67
CA LEU A 405 16.68 -8.53 17.59
C LEU A 405 17.25 -8.16 18.97
N THR A 406 18.46 -7.62 18.97
CA THR A 406 19.04 -6.98 20.17
C THR A 406 18.24 -5.74 20.57
N ALA A 407 18.49 -5.21 21.77
CA ALA A 407 17.93 -3.93 22.21
C ALA A 407 18.29 -2.75 21.28
N GLY A 408 19.41 -2.85 20.56
CA GLY A 408 19.86 -1.88 19.55
C GLY A 408 19.26 -2.09 18.16
N GLY A 409 18.36 -3.06 17.99
CA GLY A 409 17.72 -3.36 16.71
C GLY A 409 18.58 -4.17 15.73
N VAL A 410 19.74 -4.67 16.16
CA VAL A 410 20.60 -5.54 15.34
C VAL A 410 20.08 -6.97 15.39
N TRP A 411 19.99 -7.62 14.23
CA TRP A 411 19.59 -9.02 14.16
C TRP A 411 20.71 -9.94 14.64
N THR A 412 20.41 -10.87 15.56
CA THR A 412 21.41 -11.78 16.13
C THR A 412 21.55 -13.09 15.35
N GLY A 413 20.78 -13.27 14.28
CA GLY A 413 20.83 -14.47 13.46
C GLY A 413 20.54 -15.76 14.25
N ARG A 414 21.45 -16.73 14.08
CA ARG A 414 21.37 -18.12 14.56
C ARG A 414 21.46 -18.28 16.08
N ASP A 415 21.99 -17.28 16.80
CA ASP A 415 22.38 -17.41 18.20
C ASP A 415 21.24 -17.12 19.21
N GLY A 416 20.00 -16.93 18.72
CA GLY A 416 18.85 -16.53 19.55
C GLY A 416 17.84 -17.64 19.88
N GLY A 417 18.02 -18.87 19.40
CA GLY A 417 17.09 -19.98 19.65
C GLY A 417 17.38 -20.72 20.95
N GLU A 418 16.38 -20.86 21.82
CA GLU A 418 16.44 -21.84 22.92
C GLU A 418 16.67 -23.25 22.34
N ASP A 419 17.58 -24.01 22.96
CA ASP A 419 17.91 -25.40 22.60
C ASP A 419 16.65 -26.25 22.42
N GLY A 420 16.30 -26.55 21.16
CA GLY A 420 15.22 -27.50 20.85
C GLY A 420 14.51 -27.31 19.52
N ASP A 421 14.49 -26.10 18.94
CA ASP A 421 13.83 -25.84 17.66
C ASP A 421 14.86 -25.70 16.52
N THR A 422 14.64 -26.39 15.40
CA THR A 422 15.51 -26.28 14.22
C THR A 422 15.39 -24.87 13.63
N PHE A 423 16.33 -23.98 13.96
CA PHE A 423 16.41 -22.63 13.41
C PHE A 423 16.41 -22.66 11.88
N ASN A 424 15.37 -22.09 11.28
CA ASN A 424 15.26 -21.97 9.83
C ASN A 424 15.53 -20.52 9.42
N GLU A 425 16.77 -20.25 9.04
CA GLU A 425 17.27 -18.92 8.67
C GLU A 425 16.44 -18.27 7.55
N THR A 426 16.04 -19.04 6.54
CA THR A 426 15.22 -18.54 5.44
C THR A 426 13.85 -18.03 5.92
N VAL A 427 13.26 -18.70 6.92
CA VAL A 427 12.00 -18.26 7.52
C VAL A 427 12.22 -17.00 8.36
N ALA A 428 13.29 -16.93 9.16
CA ALA A 428 13.61 -15.75 9.96
C ALA A 428 13.84 -14.50 9.09
N ILE A 429 14.59 -14.63 7.99
CA ILE A 429 14.81 -13.55 7.01
C ILE A 429 13.50 -13.06 6.39
N LYS A 430 12.60 -13.98 6.01
CA LYS A 430 11.27 -13.61 5.51
C LYS A 430 10.43 -12.89 6.56
N GLN A 431 10.47 -13.33 7.82
CA GLN A 431 9.75 -12.68 8.91
C GLN A 431 10.27 -11.26 9.16
N LEU A 432 11.59 -11.04 9.10
CA LEU A 432 12.21 -9.72 9.14
C LEU A 432 11.74 -8.83 7.99
N ALA A 433 11.78 -9.35 6.75
CA ALA A 433 11.34 -8.64 5.55
C ALA A 433 9.86 -8.21 5.64
N ARG A 434 9.03 -9.02 6.30
CA ARG A 434 7.57 -8.83 6.39
C ARG A 434 7.11 -8.17 7.68
N ARG A 435 8.02 -7.73 8.56
CA ARG A 435 7.68 -7.22 9.91
C ARG A 435 6.60 -6.14 9.91
N ARG A 436 6.64 -5.23 8.93
CA ARG A 436 5.65 -4.15 8.73
C ARG A 436 4.20 -4.65 8.65
N ARG A 437 3.97 -5.87 8.14
CA ARG A 437 2.62 -6.48 8.02
C ARG A 437 1.92 -6.60 9.37
N PHE A 438 2.67 -6.68 10.47
CA PHE A 438 2.15 -6.89 11.82
C PHE A 438 2.11 -5.64 12.67
N HIS A 439 2.58 -4.50 12.15
CA HIS A 439 2.43 -3.23 12.86
C HIS A 439 0.95 -2.86 12.93
N HIS A 440 0.54 -2.31 14.06
CA HIS A 440 -0.80 -1.81 14.34
C HIS A 440 -0.69 -0.56 15.19
N LEU A 441 -1.79 0.18 15.33
CA LEU A 441 -1.80 1.45 16.06
C LEU A 441 -2.57 1.36 17.39
N GLY A 442 -2.89 0.14 17.83
CA GLY A 442 -3.62 -0.11 19.08
C GLY A 442 -2.92 0.35 20.36
N ASP A 443 -1.59 0.53 20.35
CA ASP A 443 -0.81 0.99 21.50
C ASP A 443 -0.57 2.52 21.50
N VAL A 444 -1.16 3.25 20.56
CA VAL A 444 -1.06 4.72 20.51
C VAL A 444 -1.80 5.31 21.71
N VAL A 445 -1.09 6.09 22.51
CA VAL A 445 -1.64 6.78 23.67
C VAL A 445 -2.46 8.01 23.25
N PRO A 446 -3.47 8.43 24.03
CA PRO A 446 -4.38 9.52 23.65
C PRO A 446 -3.67 10.84 23.28
N GLU A 447 -2.58 11.19 23.99
CA GLU A 447 -1.82 12.41 23.73
C GLU A 447 -1.12 12.36 22.35
N GLU A 448 -0.62 11.19 21.96
CA GLU A 448 0.03 10.97 20.67
C GLU A 448 -1.00 10.88 19.54
N ALA A 449 -2.17 10.28 19.78
CA ALA A 449 -3.29 10.30 18.84
C ALA A 449 -3.78 11.74 18.55
N LEU A 450 -3.84 12.60 19.58
CA LEU A 450 -4.18 14.02 19.40
C LEU A 450 -3.11 14.75 18.57
N LEU A 451 -1.83 14.43 18.79
CA LEU A 451 -0.74 14.98 18.00
C LEU A 451 -0.84 14.57 16.52
N MET A 452 -1.09 13.28 16.26
CA MET A 452 -1.33 12.75 14.92
C MET A 452 -2.48 13.49 14.22
N LYS A 453 -3.64 13.62 14.89
CA LYS A 453 -4.80 14.34 14.35
C LYS A 453 -4.47 15.80 14.02
N ARG A 454 -3.80 16.50 14.93
CA ARG A 454 -3.39 17.90 14.75
C ARG A 454 -2.44 18.08 13.57
N ASP A 455 -1.51 17.15 13.39
CA ASP A 455 -0.56 17.17 12.29
C ASP A 455 -1.27 16.95 10.94
N THR A 456 -2.20 15.99 10.87
CA THR A 456 -3.08 15.78 9.70
C THR A 456 -3.84 17.05 9.34
N GLU A 457 -4.51 17.68 10.31
CA GLU A 457 -5.29 18.90 10.08
C GLU A 457 -4.41 20.08 9.62
N ARG A 458 -3.21 20.24 10.21
CA ARG A 458 -2.25 21.26 9.77
C ARG A 458 -1.85 21.04 8.31
N ALA A 459 -1.38 19.84 7.98
CA ALA A 459 -0.86 19.53 6.66
C ALA A 459 -1.94 19.76 5.60
N PHE A 460 -3.16 19.27 5.85
CA PHE A 460 -4.27 19.44 4.91
C PHE A 460 -4.73 20.89 4.79
N ARG A 461 -4.76 21.67 5.87
CA ARG A 461 -5.06 23.11 5.79
C ARG A 461 -4.06 23.85 4.90
N SER A 462 -2.77 23.53 5.02
CA SER A 462 -1.73 24.15 4.19
C SER A 462 -1.87 23.86 2.68
N LEU A 463 -2.48 22.73 2.32
CA LEU A 463 -2.76 22.38 0.90
C LEU A 463 -3.98 23.10 0.32
N LEU A 464 -4.82 23.67 1.19
CA LEU A 464 -6.03 24.41 0.82
C LEU A 464 -5.77 25.92 0.69
N GLU A 465 -4.69 26.41 1.29
CA GLU A 465 -4.28 27.81 1.23
C GLU A 465 -3.75 28.19 -0.18
N PRO A 466 -3.90 29.46 -0.61
CA PRO A 466 -3.39 29.91 -1.90
C PRO A 466 -1.86 29.73 -2.02
N ARG A 467 -1.38 29.29 -3.19
CA ARG A 467 0.03 28.97 -3.51
C ARG A 467 1.08 30.06 -3.23
N VAL A 468 0.69 31.25 -2.81
CA VAL A 468 1.62 32.36 -2.53
C VAL A 468 2.39 32.12 -1.21
N GLU A 469 1.86 31.28 -0.32
CA GLU A 469 2.45 30.98 1.01
C GLU A 469 2.63 29.46 1.28
N SER A 470 2.62 28.60 0.25
CA SER A 470 2.73 27.15 0.48
C SER A 470 4.18 26.71 0.75
N ASN A 471 4.48 26.18 1.93
CA ASN A 471 5.76 25.52 2.30
C ASN A 471 5.97 24.14 1.63
N CYS A 472 5.49 23.99 0.40
CA CYS A 472 5.58 22.75 -0.37
C CYS A 472 6.82 22.79 -1.25
N SER A 473 7.69 21.78 -1.15
CA SER A 473 8.94 21.75 -1.93
C SER A 473 8.71 21.54 -3.44
N GLY A 474 7.55 20.98 -3.80
CA GLY A 474 7.26 20.52 -5.17
C GLY A 474 7.90 19.18 -5.52
N ALA A 475 8.53 18.49 -4.57
CA ALA A 475 9.07 17.16 -4.77
C ALA A 475 7.94 16.13 -5.01
N ASP A 476 8.13 15.29 -6.02
CA ASP A 476 7.32 14.10 -6.24
C ASP A 476 7.93 12.94 -5.46
N TRP A 477 7.57 12.84 -4.18
CA TRP A 477 8.09 11.83 -3.28
C TRP A 477 7.70 10.40 -3.69
N VAL A 478 6.54 10.22 -4.33
CA VAL A 478 6.12 8.91 -4.86
C VAL A 478 7.04 8.51 -6.01
N LEU A 479 7.34 9.42 -6.94
CA LEU A 479 8.28 9.16 -8.03
C LEU A 479 9.69 8.85 -7.53
N ILE A 480 10.23 9.66 -6.63
CA ILE A 480 11.59 9.49 -6.07
C ILE A 480 11.72 8.13 -5.40
N THR A 481 10.78 7.79 -4.50
CA THR A 481 10.82 6.51 -3.77
C THR A 481 10.60 5.33 -4.70
N SER A 482 9.70 5.43 -5.67
CA SER A 482 9.46 4.37 -6.66
C SER A 482 10.70 4.10 -7.52
N GLU A 483 11.41 5.15 -7.96
CA GLU A 483 12.64 5.00 -8.73
C GLU A 483 13.72 4.27 -7.91
N ILE A 484 13.89 4.66 -6.64
CA ILE A 484 14.84 4.01 -5.72
C ILE A 484 14.51 2.53 -5.56
N VAL A 485 13.23 2.20 -5.28
CA VAL A 485 12.78 0.81 -5.09
C VAL A 485 13.06 -0.02 -6.34
N GLN A 486 12.62 0.45 -7.52
CA GLN A 486 12.74 -0.33 -8.77
C GLN A 486 14.21 -0.58 -9.15
N ARG A 487 15.05 0.46 -9.14
CA ARG A 487 16.47 0.31 -9.51
C ARG A 487 17.25 -0.52 -8.51
N THR A 488 16.97 -0.34 -7.22
CA THR A 488 17.70 -1.06 -6.16
C THR A 488 17.29 -2.53 -6.12
N THR A 489 16.00 -2.85 -6.28
CA THR A 489 15.52 -4.23 -6.31
C THR A 489 16.21 -5.05 -7.41
N ASP A 490 16.33 -4.48 -8.62
CA ASP A 490 17.04 -5.12 -9.74
C ASP A 490 18.54 -5.28 -9.46
N GLN A 491 19.18 -4.25 -8.91
CA GLN A 491 20.60 -4.28 -8.54
C GLN A 491 20.89 -5.35 -7.48
N LEU A 492 20.09 -5.43 -6.41
CA LEU A 492 20.24 -6.42 -5.33
C LEU A 492 20.03 -7.83 -5.85
N THR A 493 18.99 -8.05 -6.67
CA THR A 493 18.70 -9.36 -7.26
C THR A 493 19.82 -9.82 -8.17
N THR A 494 20.31 -8.94 -9.05
CA THR A 494 21.40 -9.24 -9.98
C THR A 494 22.71 -9.50 -9.24
N MET A 495 23.07 -8.65 -8.27
CA MET A 495 24.27 -8.83 -7.47
C MET A 495 24.22 -10.14 -6.68
N GLY A 496 23.09 -10.44 -6.02
CA GLY A 496 22.90 -11.71 -5.30
C GLY A 496 23.06 -12.94 -6.19
N ALA A 497 22.48 -12.90 -7.40
CA ALA A 497 22.62 -14.00 -8.37
C ALA A 497 24.07 -14.20 -8.85
N ARG A 498 24.83 -13.12 -9.06
CA ARG A 498 26.26 -13.17 -9.43
C ARG A 498 27.13 -13.68 -8.29
N LEU A 499 26.86 -13.27 -7.05
CA LEU A 499 27.56 -13.78 -5.88
C LEU A 499 27.28 -15.27 -5.64
N ALA A 500 26.10 -15.76 -6.03
CA ALA A 500 25.73 -17.17 -5.94
C ALA A 500 26.28 -18.03 -7.10
N SER A 501 26.81 -17.43 -8.18
CA SER A 501 27.22 -18.17 -9.37
C SER A 501 28.57 -18.85 -9.28
N LEU A 502 29.34 -18.63 -8.20
CA LEU A 502 30.60 -19.34 -7.95
C LEU A 502 30.33 -20.70 -7.27
N PRO A 503 30.56 -21.84 -7.95
CA PRO A 503 30.26 -23.14 -7.37
C PRO A 503 31.16 -23.50 -6.17
N PRO A 504 30.64 -24.22 -5.16
CA PRO A 504 31.46 -24.72 -4.06
C PRO A 504 32.51 -25.71 -4.60
N GLY A 505 33.79 -25.29 -4.60
CA GLY A 505 34.92 -26.08 -5.09
C GLY A 505 35.71 -25.44 -6.23
N ASP A 506 35.13 -24.47 -6.95
CA ASP A 506 35.81 -23.75 -8.04
C ASP A 506 36.66 -22.56 -7.55
N VAL A 507 36.65 -22.28 -6.25
CA VAL A 507 37.47 -21.21 -5.64
C VAL A 507 38.98 -21.47 -5.78
N ASN A 508 39.36 -22.73 -6.09
CA ASN A 508 40.74 -23.13 -6.37
C ASN A 508 41.11 -23.04 -7.87
N ASN A 509 40.14 -22.77 -8.75
CA ASN A 509 40.35 -22.62 -10.19
C ASN A 509 40.58 -21.15 -10.53
N GLU A 510 41.84 -20.76 -10.74
CA GLU A 510 42.24 -19.36 -10.98
C GLU A 510 41.46 -18.71 -12.13
N THR A 511 41.20 -19.42 -13.23
CA THR A 511 40.43 -18.87 -14.36
C THR A 511 38.97 -18.62 -14.02
N ALA A 512 38.33 -19.56 -13.31
CA ALA A 512 36.94 -19.40 -12.89
C ALA A 512 36.78 -18.23 -11.90
N VAL A 513 37.73 -18.10 -10.96
CA VAL A 513 37.76 -16.98 -10.00
C VAL A 513 37.98 -15.65 -10.71
N TYR A 514 38.89 -15.59 -11.69
CA TYR A 514 39.13 -14.38 -12.48
C TYR A 514 37.87 -13.93 -13.21
N ASP A 515 37.22 -14.82 -13.97
CA ASP A 515 36.01 -14.51 -14.74
C ASP A 515 34.86 -14.06 -13.83
N TRP A 516 34.69 -14.74 -12.70
CA TRP A 516 33.68 -14.40 -11.71
C TRP A 516 33.93 -13.03 -11.05
N LEU A 517 35.16 -12.75 -10.62
CA LEU A 517 35.51 -11.43 -10.06
C LEU A 517 35.38 -10.33 -11.10
N PHE A 518 35.74 -10.58 -12.36
CA PHE A 518 35.59 -9.61 -13.44
C PHE A 518 34.12 -9.23 -13.65
N ASP A 519 33.23 -10.21 -13.67
CA ASP A 519 31.78 -10.00 -13.76
C ASP A 519 31.23 -9.23 -12.54
N LEU A 520 31.66 -9.60 -11.33
CA LEU A 520 31.26 -8.90 -10.10
C LEU A 520 31.71 -7.44 -10.09
N ARG A 521 32.93 -7.15 -10.54
CA ARG A 521 33.42 -5.78 -10.69
C ARG A 521 32.58 -4.98 -11.67
N GLY A 522 32.20 -5.57 -12.80
CA GLY A 522 31.29 -4.92 -13.75
C GLY A 522 29.96 -4.56 -13.09
N GLN A 523 29.39 -5.49 -12.31
CA GLN A 523 28.12 -5.29 -11.62
C GLN A 523 28.20 -4.25 -10.48
N SER A 524 29.27 -4.26 -9.69
CA SER A 524 29.48 -3.29 -8.61
C SER A 524 29.81 -1.92 -9.16
N HIS A 525 30.63 -1.84 -10.22
CA HIS A 525 30.97 -0.59 -10.90
C HIS A 525 29.73 0.12 -11.45
N MET A 526 28.77 -0.60 -12.02
CA MET A 526 27.55 0.01 -12.55
C MET A 526 26.73 0.71 -11.46
N PHE A 527 26.73 0.17 -10.24
CA PHE A 527 26.19 0.87 -9.08
C PHE A 527 27.07 2.08 -8.73
N MET A 528 28.39 1.88 -8.66
CA MET A 528 29.33 2.89 -8.17
C MET A 528 29.53 4.12 -9.06
N VAL A 529 29.36 3.98 -10.36
CA VAL A 529 29.71 5.00 -11.36
C VAL A 529 28.97 6.34 -11.17
N GLY A 530 27.83 6.33 -10.49
CA GLY A 530 27.05 7.54 -10.21
C GLY A 530 27.64 8.46 -9.14
N PHE A 531 28.62 7.98 -8.37
CA PHE A 531 29.14 8.69 -7.18
C PHE A 531 30.63 8.46 -6.90
N LEU A 532 31.25 7.42 -7.45
CA LEU A 532 32.68 7.13 -7.31
C LEU A 532 33.50 7.97 -8.29
N GLU A 533 34.54 8.62 -7.79
CA GLU A 533 35.59 9.24 -8.60
C GLU A 533 36.87 8.43 -8.46
N TYR A 534 37.35 7.86 -9.56
CA TYR A 534 38.55 7.03 -9.50
C TYR A 534 39.77 7.84 -9.04
N PRO A 535 40.56 7.31 -8.10
CA PRO A 535 41.77 7.98 -7.66
C PRO A 535 42.75 8.13 -8.83
N ALA A 536 43.63 9.13 -8.77
CA ALA A 536 44.65 9.31 -9.80
C ALA A 536 45.52 8.04 -9.92
N LEU A 537 46.07 7.77 -11.12
CA LEU A 537 46.81 6.55 -11.51
C LEU A 537 47.85 6.00 -10.53
N ARG A 538 48.31 6.78 -9.54
CA ARG A 538 49.26 6.33 -8.51
C ARG A 538 48.61 5.73 -7.25
N GLY A 539 47.31 5.91 -7.05
CA GLY A 539 46.58 5.42 -5.87
C GLY A 539 45.53 4.35 -6.16
N VAL A 540 45.32 3.99 -7.44
CA VAL A 540 44.34 2.95 -7.85
C VAL A 540 44.79 1.56 -7.42
N ASP A 541 46.10 1.30 -7.48
CA ASP A 541 46.69 0.00 -7.22
C ASP A 541 47.01 -0.23 -5.72
N ASP A 542 46.69 0.75 -4.86
CA ASP A 542 46.88 0.66 -3.41
C ASP A 542 45.63 0.04 -2.75
N PRO A 543 45.74 -1.14 -2.09
CA PRO A 543 44.61 -1.79 -1.42
C PRO A 543 43.96 -0.93 -0.32
N ASP A 544 44.73 -0.05 0.32
CA ASP A 544 44.23 0.82 1.40
C ASP A 544 43.29 1.91 0.85
N THR A 545 43.45 2.30 -0.41
CA THR A 545 42.54 3.23 -1.09
C THR A 545 41.12 2.66 -1.19
N TRP A 546 41.01 1.34 -1.37
CA TRP A 546 39.74 0.61 -1.46
C TRP A 546 39.26 0.08 -0.11
N SER A 547 39.82 0.55 1.00
CA SER A 547 39.27 0.31 2.34
C SER A 547 37.99 1.13 2.58
N THR A 548 37.10 0.62 3.43
CA THR A 548 35.93 1.38 3.92
C THR A 548 36.31 2.56 4.82
N ASP A 549 37.54 2.56 5.36
CA ASP A 549 38.07 3.65 6.19
C ASP A 549 38.78 4.73 5.37
N SER A 550 38.76 4.62 4.03
CA SER A 550 39.47 5.55 3.15
C SER A 550 38.67 6.83 2.90
N ALA A 551 39.38 7.93 2.63
CA ALA A 551 38.74 9.18 2.21
C ALA A 551 37.92 9.03 0.91
N LEU A 552 38.34 8.10 0.04
CA LEU A 552 37.61 7.77 -1.19
C LEU A 552 36.24 7.17 -0.85
N TYR A 553 36.18 6.24 0.11
CA TYR A 553 34.92 5.65 0.55
C TYR A 553 34.00 6.73 1.17
N GLU A 554 34.51 7.56 2.08
CA GLU A 554 33.70 8.60 2.74
C GLU A 554 33.08 9.58 1.73
N GLU A 555 33.87 10.09 0.78
CA GLU A 555 33.37 11.02 -0.23
C GLU A 555 32.35 10.36 -1.17
N THR A 556 32.64 9.13 -1.59
CA THR A 556 31.76 8.33 -2.44
C THR A 556 30.44 8.03 -1.73
N TYR A 557 30.50 7.67 -0.45
CA TYR A 557 29.34 7.42 0.40
C TYR A 557 28.47 8.67 0.57
N ALA A 558 29.08 9.83 0.83
CA ALA A 558 28.36 11.10 0.96
C ALA A 558 27.63 11.47 -0.35
N ARG A 559 28.30 11.34 -1.51
CA ARG A 559 27.69 11.56 -2.83
C ARG A 559 26.52 10.61 -3.09
N CYS A 560 26.65 9.35 -2.68
CA CYS A 560 25.61 8.34 -2.80
C CYS A 560 24.41 8.66 -1.90
N ARG A 561 24.63 8.79 -0.58
CA ARG A 561 23.57 9.00 0.44
C ARG A 561 22.64 10.18 0.11
N TYR A 562 23.20 11.31 -0.30
CA TYR A 562 22.43 12.54 -0.53
C TYR A 562 21.98 12.74 -1.99
N ARG A 563 22.15 11.73 -2.86
CA ARG A 563 21.92 11.86 -4.32
C ARG A 563 20.54 12.40 -4.69
N TYR A 564 19.50 12.04 -3.93
CA TYR A 564 18.11 12.44 -4.15
C TYR A 564 17.69 13.69 -3.35
N THR A 565 18.40 14.02 -2.27
CA THR A 565 18.00 15.04 -1.30
C THR A 565 18.97 16.22 -1.20
N ARG A 566 20.06 16.25 -1.98
CA ARG A 566 21.10 17.27 -1.85
C ARG A 566 20.57 18.72 -1.90
N LEU A 567 19.54 19.00 -2.70
CA LEU A 567 18.90 20.32 -2.82
C LEU A 567 17.79 20.58 -1.78
N LEU A 568 17.50 19.59 -0.94
CA LEU A 568 16.47 19.59 0.09
C LEU A 568 17.08 19.57 1.50
N VAL A 569 18.39 19.72 1.64
CA VAL A 569 19.03 19.82 2.97
C VAL A 569 18.84 21.23 3.56
N PRO A 570 18.83 21.38 4.89
CA PRO A 570 18.52 22.66 5.56
C PRO A 570 19.35 23.85 5.06
N GLU A 571 20.64 23.67 4.81
CA GLU A 571 21.54 24.73 4.35
C GLU A 571 21.14 25.27 2.96
N GLU A 572 20.83 24.38 2.02
CA GLU A 572 20.44 24.74 0.65
C GLU A 572 19.04 25.37 0.60
N LEU A 573 18.12 24.86 1.43
CA LEU A 573 16.78 25.41 1.58
C LEU A 573 16.84 26.83 2.17
N GLN A 574 17.65 27.03 3.21
CA GLN A 574 17.85 28.34 3.82
C GLN A 574 18.40 29.37 2.83
N GLN A 575 19.37 28.99 1.98
CA GLN A 575 19.92 29.87 0.93
C GLN A 575 18.87 30.29 -0.09
N ARG A 576 17.85 29.46 -0.33
CA ARG A 576 16.75 29.72 -1.27
C ARG A 576 15.53 30.38 -0.62
N GLY A 577 15.58 30.65 0.68
CA GLY A 577 14.42 31.16 1.42
C GLY A 577 13.25 30.17 1.46
N ALA A 578 13.53 28.87 1.36
CA ALA A 578 12.55 27.80 1.38
C ALA A 578 12.68 26.98 2.67
N ALA A 579 11.62 26.26 3.03
CA ALA A 579 11.62 25.27 4.10
C ALA A 579 10.75 24.08 3.69
N LEU A 580 11.09 22.88 4.16
CA LEU A 580 10.21 21.72 4.05
C LEU A 580 9.12 21.81 5.11
N SER A 581 7.94 21.30 4.77
CA SER A 581 6.96 20.93 5.79
C SER A 581 7.54 19.82 6.69
N PRO A 582 7.06 19.69 7.95
CA PRO A 582 7.49 18.59 8.83
C PRO A 582 7.33 17.21 8.18
N GLU A 583 6.26 17.03 7.41
CA GLU A 583 5.98 15.82 6.64
C GLU A 583 7.07 15.53 5.59
N GLU A 584 7.43 16.54 4.79
CA GLU A 584 8.47 16.38 3.78
C GLU A 584 9.87 16.19 4.39
N GLU A 585 10.11 16.77 5.57
CA GLU A 585 11.33 16.54 6.34
C GLU A 585 11.44 15.07 6.80
N ASP A 586 10.35 14.49 7.29
CA ASP A 586 10.31 13.07 7.66
C ASP A 586 10.57 12.16 6.44
N ILE A 587 10.02 12.50 5.27
CA ILE A 587 10.26 11.77 4.02
C ILE A 587 11.72 11.92 3.57
N ARG A 588 12.29 13.13 3.65
CA ARG A 588 13.71 13.38 3.35
C ARG A 588 14.62 12.54 4.22
N LEU A 589 14.36 12.50 5.53
CA LEU A 589 15.11 11.67 6.48
C LEU A 589 15.00 10.18 6.14
N ALA A 590 13.79 9.72 5.77
CA ALA A 590 13.58 8.33 5.36
C ALA A 590 14.34 7.96 4.08
N VAL A 591 14.36 8.85 3.07
CA VAL A 591 15.15 8.67 1.84
C VAL A 591 16.64 8.61 2.16
N GLU A 592 17.15 9.51 3.00
CA GLU A 592 18.56 9.55 3.37
C GLU A 592 19.01 8.35 4.20
N GLU A 593 18.17 7.83 5.10
CA GLU A 593 18.49 6.64 5.87
C GLU A 593 18.43 5.37 4.99
N VAL A 594 17.36 5.20 4.21
CA VAL A 594 17.20 4.03 3.35
C VAL A 594 18.27 3.99 2.27
N TYR A 595 18.43 5.08 1.51
CA TYR A 595 19.44 5.14 0.46
C TYR A 595 20.85 5.18 1.03
N GLY A 596 21.07 5.86 2.16
CA GLY A 596 22.34 5.80 2.89
C GLY A 596 22.70 4.38 3.35
N THR A 597 21.73 3.59 3.79
CA THR A 597 21.97 2.19 4.20
C THR A 597 22.29 1.32 2.98
N ILE A 598 21.54 1.46 1.89
CA ILE A 598 21.84 0.82 0.60
C ILE A 598 23.26 1.15 0.14
N CYS A 599 23.63 2.44 0.15
CA CYS A 599 24.96 2.91 -0.19
C CYS A 599 26.02 2.27 0.70
N SER A 600 25.82 2.23 2.02
CA SER A 600 26.83 1.70 2.95
C SER A 600 27.19 0.24 2.64
N VAL A 601 26.18 -0.61 2.43
CA VAL A 601 26.36 -2.04 2.16
C VAL A 601 26.92 -2.27 0.77
N LEU A 602 26.31 -1.68 -0.27
CA LEU A 602 26.73 -1.91 -1.65
C LEU A 602 28.09 -1.30 -1.97
N LEU A 603 28.45 -0.17 -1.35
CA LEU A 603 29.81 0.38 -1.44
C LEU A 603 30.81 -0.50 -0.72
N ALA A 604 30.50 -0.99 0.48
CA ALA A 604 31.41 -1.88 1.20
C ALA A 604 31.68 -3.17 0.41
N ILE A 605 30.64 -3.75 -0.20
CA ILE A 605 30.78 -4.89 -1.12
C ILE A 605 31.61 -4.48 -2.35
N GLY A 606 31.31 -3.36 -2.99
CA GLY A 606 32.03 -2.90 -4.19
C GLY A 606 33.53 -2.66 -3.94
N PHE A 607 33.86 -2.01 -2.82
CA PHE A 607 35.24 -1.76 -2.39
C PHE A 607 35.95 -3.06 -2.01
N GLY A 608 35.26 -3.97 -1.31
CA GLY A 608 35.77 -5.31 -1.03
C GLY A 608 36.05 -6.14 -2.30
N ILE A 609 35.21 -6.02 -3.33
CA ILE A 609 35.42 -6.64 -4.64
C ILE A 609 36.68 -6.08 -5.31
N GLU A 610 36.92 -4.76 -5.27
CA GLU A 610 38.14 -4.15 -5.82
C GLU A 610 39.40 -4.61 -5.05
N GLN A 611 39.33 -4.72 -3.72
CA GLN A 611 40.43 -5.29 -2.92
C GLN A 611 40.69 -6.75 -3.29
N ALA A 612 39.64 -7.57 -3.42
CA ALA A 612 39.77 -8.96 -3.82
C ALA A 612 40.37 -9.10 -5.24
N TRP A 613 39.98 -8.21 -6.15
CA TRP A 613 40.55 -8.14 -7.49
C TRP A 613 42.05 -7.83 -7.48
N LEU A 614 42.48 -6.77 -6.80
CA LEU A 614 43.89 -6.38 -6.71
C LEU A 614 44.74 -7.52 -6.11
N ARG A 615 44.23 -8.17 -5.06
CA ARG A 615 44.89 -9.34 -4.45
C ARG A 615 45.03 -10.51 -5.44
N HIS A 616 44.04 -10.71 -6.31
CA HIS A 616 44.04 -11.79 -7.29
C HIS A 616 44.94 -11.48 -8.52
N THR A 617 44.90 -10.26 -9.06
CA THR A 617 45.58 -9.93 -10.33
C THR A 617 46.99 -9.38 -10.20
N GLU A 618 47.31 -8.65 -9.14
CA GLU A 618 48.59 -7.92 -9.06
C GLU A 618 49.67 -8.66 -8.26
N GLY A 619 49.35 -9.81 -7.68
CA GLY A 619 50.29 -10.55 -6.83
C GLY A 619 50.69 -9.83 -5.54
N ALA A 620 50.12 -8.63 -5.27
CA ALA A 620 50.36 -7.80 -4.10
C ALA A 620 49.93 -8.45 -2.76
N GLY A 621 49.29 -9.62 -2.81
CA GLY A 621 48.87 -10.39 -1.64
C GLY A 621 49.58 -11.73 -1.44
N ARG A 622 50.49 -12.19 -2.33
CA ARG A 622 51.33 -13.35 -2.00
C ARG A 622 52.36 -12.91 -0.96
N ARG A 623 51.97 -12.90 0.32
CA ARG A 623 52.94 -13.06 1.40
C ARG A 623 53.84 -14.23 0.99
N PRO A 624 55.17 -14.09 0.96
CA PRO A 624 56.05 -15.21 0.65
C PRO A 624 55.73 -16.37 1.61
N GLY A 625 55.03 -17.41 1.13
CA GLY A 625 54.57 -18.54 1.93
C GLY A 625 53.07 -18.65 2.24
N ALA A 626 52.19 -17.76 1.75
CA ALA A 626 50.73 -17.97 1.85
C ALA A 626 50.30 -19.13 0.93
N SER A 627 49.66 -20.16 1.52
CA SER A 627 49.12 -21.28 0.75
C SER A 627 47.99 -20.79 -0.18
N PRO A 628 47.92 -21.26 -1.45
CA PRO A 628 46.80 -21.01 -2.34
C PRO A 628 45.43 -21.29 -1.68
N ASP A 629 45.37 -22.30 -0.82
CA ASP A 629 44.16 -22.67 -0.08
C ASP A 629 43.69 -21.58 0.89
N ALA A 630 44.61 -20.84 1.51
CA ALA A 630 44.27 -19.77 2.47
C ALA A 630 43.66 -18.55 1.77
N THR A 631 44.17 -18.21 0.59
CA THR A 631 43.60 -17.13 -0.24
C THR A 631 42.21 -17.50 -0.75
N ALA A 632 42.02 -18.74 -1.20
CA ALA A 632 40.71 -19.23 -1.62
C ALA A 632 39.69 -19.23 -0.47
N GLN A 633 40.09 -19.66 0.72
CA GLN A 633 39.24 -19.62 1.92
C GLN A 633 38.85 -18.19 2.31
N THR A 634 39.79 -17.24 2.22
CA THR A 634 39.52 -15.82 2.48
C THR A 634 38.48 -15.27 1.51
N LEU A 635 38.66 -15.51 0.21
CA LEU A 635 37.72 -15.07 -0.82
C LEU A 635 36.33 -15.70 -0.63
N ALA A 636 36.27 -16.99 -0.28
CA ALA A 636 35.02 -17.68 -0.01
C ALA A 636 34.29 -17.09 1.21
N ALA A 637 35.03 -16.70 2.25
CA ALA A 637 34.47 -16.04 3.44
C ALA A 637 33.97 -14.63 3.12
N GLU A 638 34.72 -13.84 2.34
CA GLU A 638 34.32 -12.51 1.87
C GLU A 638 33.07 -12.58 0.99
N ALA A 639 33.04 -13.51 0.02
CA ALA A 639 31.88 -13.75 -0.82
C ALA A 639 30.66 -14.21 -0.02
N GLY A 640 30.87 -15.05 0.99
CA GLY A 640 29.85 -15.44 1.96
C GLY A 640 29.26 -14.25 2.67
N ALA A 641 30.10 -13.41 3.27
CA ALA A 641 29.69 -12.18 3.91
C ALA A 641 28.90 -11.30 2.93
N TRP A 642 29.41 -11.01 1.73
CA TRP A 642 28.70 -10.16 0.75
C TRP A 642 27.29 -10.68 0.43
N ARG A 643 27.09 -11.99 0.31
CA ARG A 643 25.75 -12.58 0.13
C ARG A 643 24.84 -12.36 1.33
N ASP A 644 25.38 -12.55 2.53
CA ASP A 644 24.64 -12.36 3.77
C ASP A 644 24.20 -10.89 3.89
N GLY A 645 25.06 -9.95 3.49
CA GLY A 645 24.75 -8.52 3.46
C GLY A 645 23.68 -8.10 2.49
N ILE A 646 23.68 -8.67 1.28
CA ILE A 646 22.58 -8.47 0.34
C ILE A 646 21.27 -9.04 0.92
N THR A 647 21.32 -10.23 1.52
CA THR A 647 20.15 -10.91 2.09
C THR A 647 19.56 -10.12 3.26
N GLU A 648 20.41 -9.69 4.20
CA GLU A 648 20.01 -8.90 5.37
C GLU A 648 19.52 -7.51 4.96
N LEU A 649 20.19 -6.85 4.00
CA LEU A 649 19.73 -5.56 3.45
C LEU A 649 18.36 -5.69 2.81
N THR A 650 18.13 -6.71 1.98
CA THR A 650 16.80 -6.95 1.38
C THR A 650 15.73 -7.13 2.45
N ALA A 651 16.03 -7.85 3.54
CA ALA A 651 15.11 -8.00 4.66
C ALA A 651 14.90 -6.68 5.43
N TRP A 652 15.95 -5.90 5.64
CA TRP A 652 15.86 -4.59 6.31
C TRP A 652 15.02 -3.59 5.52
N LEU A 653 15.17 -3.55 4.20
CA LEU A 653 14.36 -2.71 3.30
C LEU A 653 12.88 -3.09 3.37
N GLY A 654 12.57 -4.39 3.50
CA GLY A 654 11.21 -4.88 3.69
C GLY A 654 10.30 -4.68 2.47
N TRP A 655 10.87 -4.63 1.27
CA TRP A 655 10.15 -4.45 0.00
C TRP A 655 9.64 -5.78 -0.57
N GLU A 656 9.03 -6.61 0.28
CA GLU A 656 8.59 -7.97 -0.09
C GLU A 656 7.66 -7.96 -1.30
N SER A 657 6.88 -6.90 -1.53
CA SER A 657 6.02 -6.74 -2.69
C SER A 657 6.73 -6.78 -4.04
N GLU A 658 8.03 -6.50 -4.08
CA GLU A 658 8.83 -6.47 -5.32
C GLU A 658 9.44 -7.84 -5.66
N TYR A 659 9.70 -8.66 -4.65
CA TYR A 659 10.14 -10.06 -4.80
C TYR A 659 8.93 -11.03 -4.84
N TYR A 660 7.77 -10.44 -4.58
CA TYR A 660 6.40 -10.87 -4.47
C TYR A 660 5.61 -11.28 -5.72
N GLY A 661 5.62 -12.50 -6.28
CA GLY A 661 4.85 -12.71 -7.52
C GLY A 661 4.73 -14.12 -8.08
N CYS A 662 3.85 -14.28 -9.08
CA CYS A 662 3.66 -15.56 -9.78
C CYS A 662 4.95 -15.96 -10.51
N LYS A 663 5.28 -17.26 -10.46
CA LYS A 663 6.50 -17.81 -11.07
C LYS A 663 6.52 -17.70 -12.59
N GLU A 664 5.34 -17.71 -13.20
CA GLU A 664 5.16 -17.66 -14.65
C GLU A 664 4.21 -16.54 -15.08
N VAL A 665 4.26 -16.20 -16.36
CA VAL A 665 3.28 -15.32 -16.99
C VAL A 665 1.95 -16.05 -17.03
N CYS A 666 0.92 -15.51 -16.37
CA CYS A 666 -0.40 -16.12 -16.39
C CYS A 666 -1.00 -16.13 -17.79
N ALA A 667 -1.84 -17.14 -18.09
CA ALA A 667 -2.53 -17.22 -19.36
C ALA A 667 -3.51 -16.04 -19.56
N TRP A 668 -3.98 -15.82 -20.80
CA TRP A 668 -4.87 -14.70 -21.13
C TRP A 668 -6.14 -14.62 -20.26
N GLY A 669 -6.70 -15.79 -19.92
CA GLY A 669 -7.89 -15.92 -19.06
C GLY A 669 -7.60 -16.04 -17.57
N GLU A 670 -6.33 -15.87 -17.16
CA GLU A 670 -5.88 -15.98 -15.78
C GLU A 670 -5.32 -14.65 -15.27
N ARG A 671 -5.28 -14.51 -13.95
CA ARG A 671 -4.61 -13.39 -13.26
C ARG A 671 -3.67 -13.92 -12.21
N CYS A 672 -2.55 -13.24 -12.03
CA CYS A 672 -1.71 -13.51 -10.87
C CYS A 672 -2.49 -13.09 -9.62
N TYR A 673 -2.55 -13.96 -8.62
CA TYR A 673 -3.43 -13.77 -7.49
C TYR A 673 -2.76 -14.09 -6.17
N ILE A 674 -3.13 -13.26 -5.22
CA ILE A 674 -2.92 -13.44 -3.80
C ILE A 674 -4.26 -13.25 -3.08
N PRO A 675 -4.58 -14.07 -2.06
CA PRO A 675 -5.73 -13.87 -1.18
C PRO A 675 -5.93 -12.40 -0.78
N MET A 676 -7.09 -11.86 -1.16
CA MET A 676 -7.52 -10.50 -0.84
C MET A 676 -8.98 -10.55 -0.40
N TRP A 677 -9.36 -9.74 0.58
CA TRP A 677 -10.75 -9.69 1.03
C TRP A 677 -11.62 -8.92 0.03
N PRO A 678 -12.88 -9.27 -0.24
CA PRO A 678 -13.57 -10.52 0.09
C PRO A 678 -13.39 -11.62 -0.97
N MET A 679 -12.49 -11.41 -1.94
CA MET A 679 -12.20 -12.34 -3.04
C MET A 679 -11.34 -13.50 -2.58
N LEU A 680 -11.96 -14.48 -1.94
CA LEU A 680 -11.34 -15.73 -1.52
C LEU A 680 -11.69 -16.86 -2.49
N ALA A 681 -10.75 -17.77 -2.76
CA ALA A 681 -10.97 -18.92 -3.63
C ALA A 681 -12.21 -19.74 -3.21
N HIS A 682 -12.91 -20.30 -4.19
CA HIS A 682 -14.11 -21.11 -3.94
C HIS A 682 -13.79 -22.30 -3.03
N GLY A 683 -14.49 -22.42 -1.89
CA GLY A 683 -14.23 -23.44 -0.87
C GLY A 683 -13.25 -23.05 0.25
N GLY A 684 -12.68 -21.84 0.21
CA GLY A 684 -11.82 -21.29 1.28
C GLY A 684 -12.57 -20.88 2.56
N MET A 685 -13.89 -20.70 2.48
CA MET A 685 -14.75 -20.77 3.67
C MET A 685 -15.09 -22.23 3.92
N GLY A 686 -14.61 -22.79 5.03
CA GLY A 686 -14.86 -24.17 5.41
C GLY A 686 -16.32 -24.54 5.20
N GLY A 687 -16.54 -25.58 4.39
CA GLY A 687 -17.84 -26.20 4.13
C GLY A 687 -18.39 -26.87 5.39
N GLY A 688 -18.76 -26.06 6.38
CA GLY A 688 -19.71 -26.47 7.41
C GLY A 688 -21.12 -26.38 6.82
N PRO A 689 -22.01 -27.35 7.09
CA PRO A 689 -23.40 -27.25 6.67
C PRO A 689 -24.03 -25.98 7.26
N PRO A 690 -24.97 -25.34 6.55
CA PRO A 690 -25.65 -24.16 7.06
C PRO A 690 -26.28 -24.48 8.42
N PRO A 691 -26.28 -23.55 9.39
CA PRO A 691 -27.00 -23.77 10.64
C PRO A 691 -28.48 -24.10 10.32
N PRO A 692 -29.11 -25.05 11.03
CA PRO A 692 -30.47 -25.45 10.72
C PRO A 692 -31.37 -24.21 10.77
N GLY A 693 -32.06 -23.93 9.67
CA GLY A 693 -33.04 -22.86 9.62
C GLY A 693 -34.09 -23.03 10.72
N PRO A 694 -34.68 -21.94 11.23
CA PRO A 694 -35.76 -22.04 12.20
C PRO A 694 -36.94 -22.80 11.58
N PRO A 695 -37.66 -23.62 12.36
CA PRO A 695 -38.74 -24.46 11.83
C PRO A 695 -39.86 -23.60 11.22
N PRO A 696 -40.50 -24.07 10.13
CA PRO A 696 -41.51 -23.29 9.43
C PRO A 696 -42.79 -23.25 10.26
N GLY A 697 -43.12 -22.06 10.79
CA GLY A 697 -44.40 -21.86 11.47
C GLY A 697 -44.38 -20.82 12.57
N GLY A 698 -44.16 -19.56 12.21
CA GLY A 698 -44.39 -18.43 13.12
C GLY A 698 -44.73 -17.18 12.30
N ARG A 699 -46.00 -16.78 12.30
CA ARG A 699 -46.44 -15.49 11.76
C ARG A 699 -45.65 -14.39 12.47
N TYR A 700 -44.94 -13.55 11.71
CA TYR A 700 -44.54 -12.23 12.18
C TYR A 700 -45.80 -11.38 12.41
N PRO A 701 -45.97 -10.71 13.57
CA PRO A 701 -46.89 -9.60 13.68
C PRO A 701 -46.27 -8.36 13.03
N ASP A 702 -47.10 -7.75 12.20
CA ASP A 702 -47.02 -6.44 11.58
C ASP A 702 -46.63 -5.34 12.59
N TYR A 703 -45.59 -4.55 12.29
CA TYR A 703 -45.26 -3.33 13.03
C TYR A 703 -45.87 -2.13 12.31
N GLY A 704 -47.14 -1.86 12.64
CA GLY A 704 -47.77 -0.55 12.45
C GLY A 704 -47.40 0.38 13.62
N GLY A 705 -47.13 1.64 13.30
CA GLY A 705 -46.63 2.64 14.25
C GLY A 705 -47.66 3.17 15.25
N ASP A 706 -47.13 3.79 16.30
CA ASP A 706 -47.57 5.08 16.89
C ASP A 706 -46.63 5.45 18.07
N GLU A 707 -46.36 6.74 18.24
CA GLU A 707 -45.60 7.34 19.35
C GLU A 707 -46.43 7.37 20.69
N PRO A 708 -46.00 8.09 21.75
CA PRO A 708 -45.14 7.61 22.83
C PRO A 708 -45.91 7.58 24.18
N VAL A 709 -45.54 6.69 25.10
CA VAL A 709 -46.05 6.76 26.49
C VAL A 709 -44.90 6.80 27.47
N VAL A 710 -44.81 7.93 28.15
CA VAL A 710 -44.04 8.16 29.38
C VAL A 710 -44.73 7.41 30.52
N SER A 711 -43.98 6.61 31.28
CA SER A 711 -44.33 6.32 32.67
C SER A 711 -43.08 6.02 33.49
N ASP A 712 -42.88 6.84 34.51
CA ASP A 712 -41.90 6.71 35.59
C ASP A 712 -42.11 5.44 36.41
N ALA A 713 -41.02 4.75 36.77
CA ALA A 713 -40.90 3.98 38.01
C ALA A 713 -39.43 3.68 38.33
N GLU A 714 -39.09 3.91 39.59
CA GLU A 714 -37.76 3.95 40.22
C GLU A 714 -37.05 2.59 40.37
N GLU A 715 -35.75 2.71 40.68
CA GLU A 715 -34.72 1.77 41.13
C GLU A 715 -35.15 0.45 41.80
N ASP A 716 -34.52 -0.67 41.40
CA ASP A 716 -33.83 -1.56 42.36
C ASP A 716 -32.70 -2.38 41.67
N ASN A 717 -31.64 -2.59 42.44
CA ASN A 717 -30.34 -3.15 42.09
C ASN A 717 -30.35 -4.66 41.85
N SER A 718 -29.41 -5.10 40.99
CA SER A 718 -28.71 -6.42 40.92
C SER A 718 -29.04 -7.28 39.70
N PRO A 719 -28.05 -7.61 38.82
CA PRO A 719 -28.21 -8.65 37.82
C PRO A 719 -27.89 -10.05 38.38
N PRO A 720 -28.67 -11.10 38.03
CA PRO A 720 -28.39 -12.49 38.42
C PRO A 720 -27.27 -13.12 37.56
N PRO A 721 -26.68 -14.26 38.00
CA PRO A 721 -25.33 -14.66 37.63
C PRO A 721 -25.22 -15.27 36.23
N GLY A 722 -24.15 -14.88 35.53
CA GLY A 722 -23.78 -15.41 34.22
C GLY A 722 -23.25 -16.84 34.27
N HIS A 723 -23.78 -17.71 33.42
CA HIS A 723 -23.14 -18.96 33.04
C HIS A 723 -22.20 -18.70 31.86
N HIS A 724 -20.94 -18.40 32.17
CA HIS A 724 -19.85 -18.45 31.21
C HIS A 724 -19.35 -19.90 31.08
N HIS A 725 -19.53 -20.48 29.90
CA HIS A 725 -18.68 -21.59 29.46
C HIS A 725 -17.47 -21.00 28.71
N PRO A 726 -16.22 -21.24 29.17
CA PRO A 726 -15.03 -20.82 28.42
C PRO A 726 -14.76 -21.81 27.27
N PRO A 727 -14.31 -21.36 26.08
CA PRO A 727 -13.78 -22.25 25.05
C PRO A 727 -12.40 -22.82 25.45
N PRO A 728 -11.96 -23.95 24.86
CA PRO A 728 -10.78 -24.70 25.30
C PRO A 728 -9.48 -23.93 25.08
N GLY A 729 -8.56 -24.04 26.04
CA GLY A 729 -7.28 -23.33 26.04
C GLY A 729 -6.23 -23.89 25.07
N HIS A 730 -5.38 -22.99 24.58
CA HIS A 730 -4.08 -23.33 23.99
C HIS A 730 -2.98 -22.61 24.78
N ASN A 731 -2.07 -23.42 25.33
CA ASN A 731 -0.89 -23.01 26.08
C ASN A 731 0.21 -22.54 25.12
N GLY A 732 0.70 -21.32 25.33
CA GLY A 732 1.95 -20.79 24.80
C GLY A 732 2.38 -19.65 25.72
N THR A 733 3.45 -19.85 26.45
CA THR A 733 3.94 -18.97 27.52
C THR A 733 4.93 -17.95 26.97
N GLY A 734 4.51 -16.68 26.90
CA GLY A 734 5.37 -15.51 26.68
C GLY A 734 4.83 -14.33 27.50
N PRO A 735 5.68 -13.45 28.06
CA PRO A 735 5.26 -12.48 29.07
C PRO A 735 4.64 -11.23 28.43
N GLY A 736 3.34 -11.29 28.13
CA GLY A 736 2.50 -10.13 27.85
C GLY A 736 1.43 -10.01 28.93
N GLY A 737 1.14 -8.80 29.40
CA GLY A 737 0.19 -8.54 30.49
C GLY A 737 -1.23 -9.09 30.26
N PRO A 738 -2.07 -9.12 31.31
CA PRO A 738 -3.38 -9.77 31.30
C PRO A 738 -4.36 -8.99 30.40
N GLY A 739 -4.36 -9.32 29.11
CA GLY A 739 -5.20 -8.67 28.10
C GLY A 739 -4.69 -8.81 26.67
N PHE A 740 -3.41 -9.14 26.47
CA PHE A 740 -2.83 -9.29 25.14
C PHE A 740 -2.88 -10.74 24.66
N ARG A 741 -3.72 -11.02 23.66
CA ARG A 741 -3.68 -12.26 22.89
C ARG A 741 -3.83 -11.90 21.42
N MET A 742 -2.72 -11.88 20.70
CA MET A 742 -2.77 -12.13 19.25
C MET A 742 -3.50 -13.46 19.04
N PRO A 743 -4.49 -13.55 18.14
CA PRO A 743 -4.72 -14.84 17.52
C PRO A 743 -3.44 -15.16 16.72
N PRO A 744 -2.83 -16.35 16.87
CA PRO A 744 -1.61 -16.75 16.14
C PRO A 744 -1.81 -16.86 14.62
N ARG A 745 -2.98 -16.46 14.14
CA ARG A 745 -3.43 -16.41 12.75
C ARG A 745 -4.21 -15.12 12.66
N GLY A 746 -4.05 -14.32 11.60
CA GLY A 746 -5.07 -13.35 11.26
C GLY A 746 -6.39 -14.07 10.98
N PRO A 747 -7.35 -13.40 10.34
CA PRO A 747 -8.61 -14.05 10.05
C PRO A 747 -8.39 -15.40 9.37
N TRP A 748 -9.04 -16.46 9.86
CA TRP A 748 -8.79 -17.85 9.45
C TRP A 748 -8.91 -18.07 7.93
N TRP A 749 -9.56 -17.15 7.22
CA TRP A 749 -9.70 -17.14 5.76
C TRP A 749 -8.50 -16.57 5.00
N MET A 750 -7.57 -15.86 5.65
CA MET A 750 -6.33 -15.34 5.08
C MET A 750 -5.16 -16.34 5.15
N GLY A 751 -5.34 -17.47 5.86
CA GLY A 751 -4.31 -18.50 6.03
C GLY A 751 -3.43 -18.29 7.27
N ASP A 752 -2.27 -18.97 7.29
CA ASP A 752 -1.24 -18.77 8.30
C ASP A 752 -0.44 -17.51 7.95
N ASP A 753 -0.64 -16.41 8.68
CA ASP A 753 0.06 -15.15 8.41
C ASP A 753 1.56 -15.20 8.69
N THR A 754 2.09 -16.28 9.28
CA THR A 754 3.54 -16.43 9.51
C THR A 754 4.33 -16.68 8.22
N ASP A 755 3.70 -17.21 7.17
CA ASP A 755 4.27 -17.29 5.81
C ASP A 755 3.23 -16.84 4.77
N LEU A 756 3.59 -15.88 3.92
CA LEU A 756 2.71 -15.40 2.87
C LEU A 756 2.30 -16.56 1.93
N PHE A 757 1.05 -16.54 1.49
CA PHE A 757 0.44 -17.44 0.51
C PHE A 757 1.19 -17.52 -0.83
N GLU A 758 1.63 -18.69 -1.32
CA GLU A 758 2.29 -18.71 -2.64
C GLU A 758 1.39 -18.13 -3.77
N PRO A 759 1.82 -17.09 -4.51
CA PRO A 759 1.02 -16.49 -5.58
C PRO A 759 0.79 -17.46 -6.73
N LYS A 760 -0.42 -17.45 -7.28
CA LYS A 760 -0.83 -18.39 -8.32
C LYS A 760 -1.54 -17.68 -9.45
N CYS A 761 -1.40 -18.22 -10.66
CA CYS A 761 -2.27 -17.86 -11.77
C CYS A 761 -3.63 -18.52 -11.53
N VAL A 762 -4.68 -17.71 -11.47
CA VAL A 762 -6.06 -18.18 -11.22
C VAL A 762 -6.98 -17.75 -12.35
N SER A 763 -7.90 -18.63 -12.69
CA SER A 763 -8.93 -18.41 -13.69
C SER A 763 -10.26 -18.03 -13.03
N ILE A 764 -11.25 -17.75 -13.88
CA ILE A 764 -12.62 -17.55 -13.44
C ILE A 764 -13.20 -18.77 -12.69
N ASP A 765 -12.76 -19.99 -13.00
CA ASP A 765 -13.21 -21.21 -12.30
C ASP A 765 -12.68 -21.28 -10.86
N ASP A 766 -11.49 -20.76 -10.60
CA ASP A 766 -10.89 -20.75 -9.26
C ASP A 766 -11.61 -19.78 -8.31
N ILE A 767 -12.00 -18.62 -8.83
CA ILE A 767 -12.67 -17.56 -8.06
C ILE A 767 -14.18 -17.82 -7.93
N MET A 768 -14.83 -18.24 -9.02
CA MET A 768 -16.29 -18.36 -9.09
C MET A 768 -16.81 -19.79 -9.02
N GLY A 769 -15.93 -20.80 -9.02
CA GLY A 769 -16.30 -22.20 -9.10
C GLY A 769 -16.54 -22.69 -10.54
N GLN A 770 -16.48 -24.00 -10.72
CA GLN A 770 -16.87 -24.68 -11.96
C GLN A 770 -18.38 -24.63 -12.15
N ARG A 771 -18.81 -24.53 -13.41
CA ARG A 771 -20.22 -24.46 -13.80
C ARG A 771 -20.88 -25.83 -13.84
#